data_AF-A0A2B4RHA1-F1
#
_entry.id   AF-A0A2B4RHA1-F1
#
_cell.length_a   1.000
_cell.length_b   1.000
_cell.length_c   1.000
_cell.angle_alpha   90.00
_cell.angle_beta   90.00
_cell.angle_gamma   90.00
#
_symmetry.space_group_name_H-M   'P 1'
#
loop_
_entity.id
_entity.type
_entity.pdbx_description
1 polymer ?
#
loop_
_entity_poly.entity_id
_entity_poly.type
_entity_poly.pdbx_seq_one_letter_code
_entity_poly.pdbx_strand_id
1 'polypeptide(L)'
;MCYLNNETRRSKPKDYLENQGVIYFEVQQVINSNFVCENLGRWSRQLNKSISHNPGSNEAINQSEKIGSNSSSPGDSCKHIRESRDSLEDGEYWIDPEKNGNPLKVFCDMTTDGGGWLLVANLVTINSTPTEKWTAQTSFRWISNFANNKMGITLSAMKELRSHLSFTQLRFHCSKQLGRTFHVTTATNSSGEAVVQYFSGQTDVLPPSCNSFERMNGDNSRLALQCDRWGNDGSNYVGKWGHFKLQKALKMYNNAAFIANEHNWVMVKNKLCCDDNGKLASGVFERHEGGWLLVANLVTLKSTPTEKWTVETSYRGISNFANNKMGIKLSAMKKLRSHLSFTQLRFHCSKQLGHTFHVTTATNSSGEAVVQYFSGQTDVFPPSCNSFERMHGDNSRLASRCDRWGDDGSNYVYVGKWGRFSNQGERRMYNNAAFISQEHQWVAGLGKWQCDDVDGINSIAISPGKNQNMALRIRNISPAVLCLLLNGLFSNVNVPFTIGEESTSSFFEKYKEILGFNSSSPGDSCKHIRDSEDDFIGDGEYWVDPEHNGNPMKVFCDMTTERGGWLLVANFRMNNSFPSKDWTAESSYRGISNFANNEMGITKSAMKELRTHLLFTQLRFHCSKRKGRTFHVITAANSSGEAVVQYFSGKSDNLPPSCNSFERMNDDTSQLALNCNRWGNDDSQLFGKWGHKKFHGEKMMYNHAAFIPHKYHWLIVSGQWLCDDGGGSSFILSPGDFWKIYEMRIQICWALITSVLLMTYVENLAFRTASYTESEQNQVFEIHNDFKLVGHVFETSIVDEFDCGLRCVRDWKCLSYNHNGDKSCELNDQTWLLSPVALKPANGFNYYEKEGRGFHPSNPGRSCMDLRSEHPLLNGEYWIDPEGNRNPMKVYCDMTTDGGGWLLVANLVTDGSTPLPIWTAESSYRGISNFANNKMFITTSAMKELRKHFSFTQMRFHCSKQKGRIFHVTTATNASGRAVVQYFSGQTDVLPDSCGSFQRMKGDNSKLAIVCEDWGFDKQIKVGKWGHSGSRGENRLYAHSAYVASKYYWLFEDSYWYCDDTTSDTNPTAGDFWKIYVR
;
A
#
# COMPACT_ATOMS: atom_id res chain seq x y z
N MET A 1 -39.60 -15.34 -42.70
CA MET A 1 -40.61 -14.28 -42.64
C MET A 1 -40.34 -13.45 -41.39
N CYS A 2 -40.34 -12.14 -41.51
CA CYS A 2 -40.19 -11.22 -40.39
C CYS A 2 -41.42 -10.32 -40.31
N TYR A 3 -41.84 -9.97 -39.08
CA TYR A 3 -43.06 -9.23 -38.81
C TYR A 3 -42.69 -7.96 -38.02
N LEU A 4 -43.02 -6.80 -38.57
CA LEU A 4 -42.74 -5.51 -37.93
C LEU A 4 -43.94 -5.09 -37.08
N ASN A 5 -43.68 -4.70 -35.84
CA ASN A 5 -44.69 -4.23 -34.89
C ASN A 5 -44.45 -2.75 -34.57
N ASN A 6 -45.53 -1.98 -34.40
CA ASN A 6 -45.45 -0.55 -34.08
C ASN A 6 -45.45 -0.23 -32.58
N GLU A 7 -45.51 -1.26 -31.73
CA GLU A 7 -45.54 -1.16 -30.26
C GLU A 7 -44.56 -2.17 -29.64
N THR A 8 -44.09 -1.90 -28.42
CA THR A 8 -43.11 -2.75 -27.72
C THR A 8 -43.79 -3.62 -26.65
N ARG A 9 -43.16 -4.72 -26.23
CA ARG A 9 -43.66 -5.52 -25.10
C ARG A 9 -43.75 -4.71 -23.79
N ARG A 10 -42.99 -3.61 -23.68
CA ARG A 10 -43.06 -2.69 -22.54
C ARG A 10 -44.27 -1.77 -22.60
N SER A 11 -44.66 -1.30 -23.79
CA SER A 11 -45.85 -0.45 -23.97
C SER A 11 -47.16 -1.25 -23.96
N LYS A 12 -47.14 -2.53 -24.40
CA LYS A 12 -48.31 -3.43 -24.44
C LYS A 12 -47.97 -4.84 -23.93
N PRO A 13 -47.72 -5.02 -22.62
CA PRO A 13 -47.24 -6.29 -22.07
C PRO A 13 -48.25 -7.45 -22.14
N LYS A 14 -49.56 -7.15 -22.20
CA LYS A 14 -50.61 -8.18 -22.31
C LYS A 14 -50.76 -8.77 -23.71
N ASP A 15 -50.23 -8.09 -24.72
CA ASP A 15 -50.32 -8.51 -26.12
C ASP A 15 -49.07 -9.29 -26.57
N TYR A 16 -48.07 -9.41 -25.69
CA TYR A 16 -46.87 -10.20 -25.91
C TYR A 16 -47.13 -11.66 -25.54
N LEU A 17 -47.16 -12.53 -26.55
CA LEU A 17 -47.36 -13.97 -26.41
C LEU A 17 -46.13 -14.71 -26.92
N GLU A 18 -45.64 -15.67 -26.14
CA GLU A 18 -44.50 -16.51 -26.52
C GLU A 18 -44.92 -17.56 -27.54
N ASN A 19 -44.18 -17.69 -28.64
CA ASN A 19 -44.50 -18.61 -29.74
C ASN A 19 -43.25 -19.36 -30.20
N GLN A 20 -43.30 -20.70 -30.16
CA GLN A 20 -42.18 -21.54 -30.55
C GLN A 20 -41.85 -21.38 -32.04
N GLY A 21 -40.60 -21.00 -32.33
CA GLY A 21 -40.09 -20.81 -33.69
C GLY A 21 -40.12 -19.37 -34.20
N VAL A 22 -40.57 -18.40 -33.39
CA VAL A 22 -40.51 -16.96 -33.72
C VAL A 22 -39.70 -16.22 -32.66
N ILE A 23 -38.68 -15.48 -33.08
CA ILE A 23 -37.79 -14.73 -32.20
C ILE A 23 -38.16 -13.24 -32.26
N TYR A 24 -38.38 -12.63 -31.09
CA TYR A 24 -38.74 -11.22 -30.94
C TYR A 24 -37.49 -10.36 -30.67
N PHE A 25 -37.34 -9.25 -31.38
CA PHE A 25 -36.27 -8.27 -31.19
C PHE A 25 -36.85 -6.86 -31.03
N GLU A 26 -36.34 -6.10 -30.07
CA GLU A 26 -36.61 -4.65 -29.95
C GLU A 26 -35.58 -3.84 -30.77
N VAL A 27 -35.92 -2.61 -31.17
CA VAL A 27 -35.09 -1.79 -32.09
C VAL A 27 -33.63 -1.69 -31.65
N GLN A 28 -33.35 -1.56 -30.35
CA GLN A 28 -31.97 -1.48 -29.81
C GLN A 28 -31.14 -2.76 -30.06
N GLN A 29 -31.78 -3.91 -30.26
CA GLN A 29 -31.13 -5.20 -30.48
C GLN A 29 -30.89 -5.50 -31.97
N VAL A 30 -31.62 -4.85 -32.87
CA VAL A 30 -31.47 -5.03 -34.33
C VAL A 30 -30.26 -4.27 -34.88
N ILE A 31 -29.91 -3.13 -34.25
CA ILE A 31 -28.82 -2.22 -34.68
C ILE A 31 -27.44 -2.91 -34.66
N ASN A 32 -27.27 -3.98 -33.87
CA ASN A 32 -26.03 -4.75 -33.77
C ASN A 32 -26.10 -6.11 -34.49
N SER A 33 -27.08 -6.32 -35.40
CA SER A 33 -27.25 -7.59 -36.13
C SER A 33 -26.99 -7.44 -37.64
N ASN A 34 -26.40 -8.45 -38.28
CA ASN A 34 -26.08 -8.48 -39.73
C ASN A 34 -27.31 -8.67 -40.65
N PHE A 35 -28.52 -8.48 -40.13
CA PHE A 35 -29.77 -8.87 -40.77
C PHE A 35 -30.80 -7.74 -40.71
N VAL A 36 -31.45 -7.45 -41.84
CA VAL A 36 -32.48 -6.42 -41.92
C VAL A 36 -33.79 -7.04 -42.45
N CYS A 37 -34.90 -6.69 -41.80
CA CYS A 37 -36.24 -7.04 -42.26
C CYS A 37 -36.72 -5.96 -43.24
N GLU A 38 -36.83 -6.29 -44.52
CA GLU A 38 -37.23 -5.33 -45.56
C GLU A 38 -38.75 -5.19 -45.62
N ASN A 39 -39.24 -4.02 -46.06
CA ASN A 39 -40.67 -3.82 -46.31
C ASN A 39 -41.16 -4.87 -47.32
N LEU A 40 -42.15 -5.67 -46.91
CA LEU A 40 -42.68 -6.93 -47.49
C LEU A 40 -42.31 -8.22 -46.74
N GLY A 41 -41.59 -8.16 -45.61
CA GLY A 41 -41.50 -9.29 -44.65
C GLY A 41 -40.50 -10.39 -45.02
N ARG A 42 -39.56 -10.11 -45.93
CA ARG A 42 -38.45 -11.00 -46.31
C ARG A 42 -37.11 -10.57 -45.68
N TRP A 43 -36.28 -11.57 -45.42
CA TRP A 43 -34.98 -11.44 -44.77
C TRP A 43 -33.86 -11.21 -45.80
N SER A 44 -32.92 -10.29 -45.54
CA SER A 44 -31.67 -10.17 -46.32
C SER A 44 -30.43 -10.05 -45.41
N ARG A 45 -29.27 -10.53 -45.91
CA ARG A 45 -27.97 -10.53 -45.23
C ARG A 45 -27.05 -9.54 -45.95
N GLN A 46 -26.46 -8.59 -45.22
CA GLN A 46 -25.59 -7.57 -45.83
C GLN A 46 -24.27 -8.18 -46.34
N LEU A 47 -24.01 -8.07 -47.64
CA LEU A 47 -22.72 -8.36 -48.27
C LEU A 47 -22.05 -7.03 -48.65
N ASN A 48 -20.88 -6.76 -48.06
CA ASN A 48 -20.03 -5.64 -48.44
C ASN A 48 -19.56 -5.81 -49.89
N LYS A 49 -19.95 -4.88 -50.77
CA LYS A 49 -19.52 -4.82 -52.16
C LYS A 49 -18.69 -3.56 -52.37
N SER A 50 -17.38 -3.72 -52.55
CA SER A 50 -16.51 -2.71 -53.16
C SER A 50 -16.77 -2.69 -54.67
N ILE A 51 -17.03 -1.52 -55.27
CA ILE A 51 -16.90 -1.32 -56.72
C ILE A 51 -16.01 -0.09 -56.99
N SER A 52 -15.15 -0.30 -57.98
CA SER A 52 -14.13 0.56 -58.61
C SER A 52 -14.59 1.93 -59.10
N HIS A 53 -13.67 2.91 -59.09
CA HIS A 53 -13.67 4.17 -59.87
C HIS A 53 -14.01 3.93 -61.36
N ASN A 54 -14.60 4.82 -62.17
CA ASN A 54 -14.77 6.29 -62.26
C ASN A 54 -16.03 6.52 -63.20
N PRO A 55 -16.55 7.74 -63.54
CA PRO A 55 -15.92 9.07 -63.45
C PRO A 55 -16.83 10.24 -62.98
N GLY A 56 -16.25 11.21 -62.28
CA GLY A 56 -16.81 12.58 -62.17
C GLY A 56 -17.15 13.06 -60.76
N SER A 57 -16.47 14.14 -60.37
CA SER A 57 -16.69 15.02 -59.20
C SER A 57 -16.68 14.36 -57.82
N ASN A 58 -15.56 14.59 -57.13
CA ASN A 58 -15.28 14.26 -55.74
C ASN A 58 -16.32 14.83 -54.77
N GLU A 59 -17.00 13.96 -54.02
CA GLU A 59 -17.47 14.27 -52.66
C GLU A 59 -17.61 12.96 -51.87
N ALA A 60 -16.82 12.84 -50.79
CA ALA A 60 -16.80 11.71 -49.87
C ALA A 60 -17.74 11.98 -48.69
N ILE A 61 -18.51 10.96 -48.27
CA ILE A 61 -19.23 10.94 -46.98
C ILE A 61 -18.91 9.56 -46.37
N ASN A 62 -17.81 9.37 -45.63
CA ASN A 62 -17.45 9.77 -44.26
C ASN A 62 -18.29 9.05 -43.17
N GLN A 63 -17.69 8.04 -42.54
CA GLN A 63 -18.10 7.50 -41.24
C GLN A 63 -17.93 8.61 -40.19
N SER A 64 -18.93 8.85 -39.33
CA SER A 64 -18.83 9.93 -38.34
C SER A 64 -17.81 9.59 -37.26
N GLU A 65 -16.61 10.17 -37.37
CA GLU A 65 -15.56 10.09 -36.36
C GLU A 65 -16.02 10.71 -35.03
N LYS A 66 -15.73 9.99 -33.94
CA LYS A 66 -16.02 10.37 -32.55
C LYS A 66 -15.35 11.72 -32.18
N ILE A 67 -16.14 12.72 -31.76
CA ILE A 67 -15.64 14.07 -31.48
C ILE A 67 -14.61 14.07 -30.34
N GLY A 68 -13.49 14.75 -30.56
CA GLY A 68 -12.38 14.89 -29.61
C GLY A 68 -11.41 13.70 -29.57
N SER A 69 -11.62 12.66 -30.39
CA SER A 69 -10.81 11.43 -30.37
C SER A 69 -9.48 11.57 -31.11
N ASN A 70 -9.41 12.41 -32.13
CA ASN A 70 -8.22 12.64 -32.94
C ASN A 70 -8.18 14.10 -33.44
N SER A 71 -7.06 14.51 -34.05
CA SER A 71 -6.89 15.87 -34.57
C SER A 71 -7.78 16.18 -35.77
N SER A 72 -8.27 15.18 -36.50
CA SER A 72 -9.16 15.36 -37.65
C SER A 72 -10.62 15.59 -37.24
N SER A 73 -11.00 15.14 -36.06
CA SER A 73 -12.32 15.36 -35.44
C SER A 73 -12.18 15.92 -34.02
N PRO A 74 -11.68 17.16 -33.84
CA PRO A 74 -11.53 17.79 -32.53
C PRO A 74 -12.88 18.31 -32.01
N GLY A 75 -13.04 18.39 -30.70
CA GLY A 75 -14.17 19.12 -30.13
C GLY A 75 -13.88 20.61 -29.96
N ASP A 76 -14.88 21.48 -30.06
CA ASP A 76 -14.71 22.90 -29.70
C ASP A 76 -14.18 23.11 -28.26
N SER A 77 -14.57 22.25 -27.32
CA SER A 77 -14.16 22.31 -25.92
C SER A 77 -14.33 20.95 -25.22
N CYS A 78 -13.77 20.78 -24.02
CA CYS A 78 -14.04 19.62 -23.18
C CYS A 78 -15.55 19.44 -22.90
N LYS A 79 -16.28 20.56 -22.73
CA LYS A 79 -17.73 20.54 -22.53
C LYS A 79 -18.49 20.10 -23.79
N HIS A 80 -18.08 20.56 -24.97
CA HIS A 80 -18.67 20.13 -26.24
C HIS A 80 -18.52 18.62 -26.46
N ILE A 81 -17.34 18.08 -26.15
CA ILE A 81 -17.07 16.63 -26.20
C ILE A 81 -17.95 15.87 -25.18
N ARG A 82 -18.08 16.41 -23.97
CA ARG A 82 -18.93 15.83 -22.92
C ARG A 82 -20.40 15.79 -23.33
N GLU A 83 -20.89 16.86 -23.95
CA GLU A 83 -22.29 17.00 -24.37
C GLU A 83 -22.63 16.15 -25.60
N SER A 84 -21.65 15.82 -26.45
CA SER A 84 -21.86 14.91 -27.59
C SER A 84 -22.14 13.46 -27.15
N ARG A 85 -21.95 13.13 -25.87
CA ARG A 85 -22.09 11.78 -25.26
C ARG A 85 -21.18 10.70 -25.85
N ASP A 86 -20.27 11.09 -26.71
CA ASP A 86 -19.29 10.20 -27.27
C ASP A 86 -18.25 9.81 -26.22
N SER A 87 -17.80 10.76 -25.40
CA SER A 87 -16.69 10.55 -24.46
C SER A 87 -17.04 10.95 -23.04
N LEU A 88 -17.09 9.97 -22.12
CA LEU A 88 -17.61 10.16 -20.76
C LEU A 88 -16.57 10.09 -19.63
N GLU A 89 -15.31 9.82 -19.95
CA GLU A 89 -14.24 9.53 -18.98
C GLU A 89 -13.23 10.68 -18.87
N ASP A 90 -12.56 10.81 -17.74
CA ASP A 90 -11.46 11.78 -17.59
C ASP A 90 -10.28 11.34 -18.46
N GLY A 91 -9.65 12.28 -19.16
CA GLY A 91 -8.52 11.91 -20.00
C GLY A 91 -8.12 12.93 -21.04
N GLU A 92 -7.39 12.45 -22.04
CA GLU A 92 -6.80 13.27 -23.08
C GLU A 92 -7.73 13.39 -24.30
N TYR A 93 -7.97 14.62 -24.73
CA TYR A 93 -8.87 14.93 -25.83
C TYR A 93 -8.28 15.97 -26.77
N TRP A 94 -8.68 15.93 -28.04
CA TRP A 94 -8.36 16.97 -29.00
C TRP A 94 -9.43 18.06 -28.98
N ILE A 95 -9.01 19.31 -28.79
CA ILE A 95 -9.90 20.45 -28.95
C ILE A 95 -9.37 21.45 -29.98
N ASP A 96 -10.27 22.13 -30.68
CA ASP A 96 -9.96 23.27 -31.54
C ASP A 96 -10.73 24.52 -31.07
N PRO A 97 -10.21 25.24 -30.05
CA PRO A 97 -10.86 26.44 -29.54
C PRO A 97 -11.02 27.54 -30.59
N GLU A 98 -10.07 27.62 -31.53
CA GLU A 98 -9.98 28.70 -32.51
C GLU A 98 -10.84 28.42 -33.75
N LYS A 99 -11.28 27.16 -33.94
CA LYS A 99 -12.02 26.68 -35.11
C LYS A 99 -11.30 26.98 -36.42
N ASN A 100 -9.97 26.94 -36.38
CA ASN A 100 -9.09 27.30 -37.49
C ASN A 100 -8.40 26.06 -38.11
N GLY A 101 -8.75 24.85 -37.67
CA GLY A 101 -8.12 23.62 -38.13
C GLY A 101 -6.76 23.34 -37.49
N ASN A 102 -6.42 24.02 -36.39
CA ASN A 102 -5.19 23.82 -35.62
C ASN A 102 -5.50 23.26 -34.22
N PRO A 103 -5.95 22.00 -34.12
CA PRO A 103 -6.35 21.40 -32.85
C PRO A 103 -5.15 21.20 -31.92
N LEU A 104 -5.40 21.21 -30.62
CA LEU A 104 -4.42 20.86 -29.61
C LEU A 104 -4.96 19.78 -28.67
N LYS A 105 -4.07 18.93 -28.18
CA LYS A 105 -4.40 17.90 -27.19
C LYS A 105 -4.45 18.52 -25.80
N VAL A 106 -5.45 18.19 -25.00
CA VAL A 106 -5.69 18.73 -23.66
C VAL A 106 -6.15 17.64 -22.70
N PHE A 107 -6.09 17.92 -21.39
CA PHE A 107 -6.72 17.06 -20.39
C PHE A 107 -8.10 17.60 -20.02
N CYS A 108 -9.12 16.76 -20.15
CA CYS A 108 -10.48 17.04 -19.73
C CYS A 108 -10.88 16.17 -18.54
N ASP A 109 -11.42 16.79 -17.50
CA ASP A 109 -12.14 16.11 -16.41
C ASP A 109 -13.64 16.09 -16.77
N MET A 110 -14.12 14.90 -17.10
CA MET A 110 -15.46 14.57 -17.56
C MET A 110 -16.34 13.99 -16.43
N THR A 111 -15.78 13.71 -15.25
CA THR A 111 -16.50 13.05 -14.16
C THR A 111 -16.88 14.01 -13.04
N THR A 112 -16.04 14.98 -12.70
CA THR A 112 -16.28 15.85 -11.54
C THR A 112 -17.34 16.89 -11.86
N ASP A 113 -18.39 16.96 -11.02
CA ASP A 113 -19.39 18.03 -11.06
C ASP A 113 -19.99 18.25 -12.47
N GLY A 114 -20.45 17.14 -13.08
CA GLY A 114 -21.03 17.15 -14.42
C GLY A 114 -20.02 17.01 -15.57
N GLY A 115 -18.74 17.30 -15.33
CA GLY A 115 -17.65 17.13 -16.29
C GLY A 115 -17.55 18.25 -17.33
N GLY A 116 -16.58 18.11 -18.23
CA GLY A 116 -16.27 19.12 -19.26
C GLY A 116 -15.26 20.17 -18.80
N TRP A 117 -14.53 19.90 -17.71
CA TRP A 117 -13.51 20.80 -17.17
C TRP A 117 -12.20 20.70 -17.97
N LEU A 118 -11.67 21.83 -18.43
CA LEU A 118 -10.37 21.92 -19.10
C LEU A 118 -9.25 22.24 -18.11
N LEU A 119 -8.18 21.44 -18.08
CA LEU A 119 -7.02 21.70 -17.22
C LEU A 119 -6.13 22.81 -17.81
N VAL A 120 -6.07 23.97 -17.14
CA VAL A 120 -5.28 25.14 -17.58
C VAL A 120 -4.04 25.44 -16.73
N ALA A 121 -3.90 24.78 -15.58
CA ALA A 121 -2.72 24.86 -14.72
C ALA A 121 -2.57 23.58 -13.89
N ASN A 122 -1.36 23.06 -13.78
CA ASN A 122 -1.05 21.84 -13.03
C ASN A 122 0.33 21.95 -12.36
N LEU A 123 0.43 21.68 -11.07
CA LEU A 123 1.70 21.62 -10.34
C LEU A 123 1.68 20.49 -9.32
N VAL A 124 2.50 19.45 -9.54
CA VAL A 124 2.67 18.31 -8.63
C VAL A 124 4.13 18.22 -8.19
N THR A 125 4.39 18.23 -6.88
CA THR A 125 5.75 18.16 -6.31
C THR A 125 5.91 16.94 -5.41
N ILE A 126 6.96 16.14 -5.64
CA ILE A 126 7.19 14.86 -4.93
C ILE A 126 8.28 14.99 -3.83
N ASN A 127 9.06 16.10 -3.81
CA ASN A 127 10.13 16.35 -2.84
C ASN A 127 10.00 17.72 -2.15
N SER A 128 10.54 17.85 -0.93
CA SER A 128 10.42 19.02 -0.04
C SER A 128 11.25 20.25 -0.43
N THR A 129 11.95 20.26 -1.56
CA THR A 129 12.70 21.43 -2.06
C THR A 129 12.32 21.76 -3.52
N PRO A 130 11.78 22.96 -3.80
CA PRO A 130 11.57 23.43 -5.16
C PRO A 130 12.90 23.90 -5.76
N THR A 131 13.56 23.08 -6.57
CA THR A 131 14.84 23.44 -7.23
C THR A 131 14.69 23.90 -8.68
N GLU A 132 13.53 23.77 -9.31
CA GLU A 132 13.31 24.25 -10.69
C GLU A 132 12.39 25.47 -10.75
N LYS A 133 12.78 26.47 -11.58
CA LYS A 133 11.99 27.69 -11.83
C LYS A 133 10.69 27.32 -12.56
N TRP A 134 9.55 27.36 -11.87
CA TRP A 134 8.23 27.32 -12.52
C TRP A 134 7.87 28.72 -13.07
N THR A 135 7.50 28.81 -14.34
CA THR A 135 7.07 30.05 -15.01
C THR A 135 5.86 29.78 -15.89
N ALA A 136 4.82 30.61 -15.77
CA ALA A 136 3.64 30.54 -16.62
C ALA A 136 3.96 30.97 -18.06
N GLN A 137 3.31 30.34 -19.04
CA GLN A 137 3.59 30.54 -20.46
C GLN A 137 2.62 31.54 -21.11
N THR A 138 3.10 32.27 -22.12
CA THR A 138 2.36 33.39 -22.73
C THR A 138 1.29 32.98 -23.74
N SER A 139 1.30 31.73 -24.21
CA SER A 139 0.31 31.19 -25.15
C SER A 139 -0.59 30.17 -24.47
N PHE A 140 -1.90 30.23 -24.73
CA PHE A 140 -2.84 29.24 -24.20
C PHE A 140 -2.59 27.84 -24.77
N ARG A 141 -1.99 27.74 -25.98
CA ARG A 141 -1.69 26.45 -26.60
C ARG A 141 -0.74 25.60 -25.76
N TRP A 142 -0.03 26.21 -24.80
CA TRP A 142 0.83 25.50 -23.86
C TRP A 142 0.07 24.55 -22.90
N ILE A 143 -1.26 24.65 -22.79
CA ILE A 143 -2.06 23.70 -22.00
C ILE A 143 -1.92 22.26 -22.51
N SER A 144 -1.42 22.04 -23.73
CA SER A 144 -1.10 20.70 -24.24
C SER A 144 0.07 20.01 -23.54
N ASN A 145 0.84 20.73 -22.72
CA ASN A 145 1.93 20.18 -21.91
C ASN A 145 1.47 19.72 -20.51
N PHE A 146 0.20 19.33 -20.37
CA PHE A 146 -0.38 18.91 -19.09
C PHE A 146 0.36 17.73 -18.43
N ALA A 147 0.98 16.84 -19.21
CA ALA A 147 1.73 15.67 -18.75
C ALA A 147 3.01 16.00 -17.94
N ASN A 148 3.54 17.22 -18.07
CA ASN A 148 4.78 17.62 -17.38
C ASN A 148 4.60 17.92 -15.88
N ASN A 149 3.36 17.88 -15.35
CA ASN A 149 3.02 18.16 -13.95
C ASN A 149 3.53 19.51 -13.40
N LYS A 150 3.93 20.41 -14.30
CA LYS A 150 4.49 21.76 -14.07
C LYS A 150 4.06 22.67 -15.22
N MET A 151 2.77 22.91 -15.31
CA MET A 151 2.11 23.63 -16.41
C MET A 151 1.28 24.80 -15.87
N GLY A 152 1.28 25.91 -16.59
CA GLY A 152 0.43 27.06 -16.31
C GLY A 152 0.56 28.10 -17.41
N ILE A 153 -0.51 28.87 -17.63
CA ILE A 153 -0.60 29.90 -18.65
C ILE A 153 -0.80 31.28 -18.00
N THR A 154 -0.26 32.31 -18.65
CA THR A 154 -0.33 33.69 -18.18
C THR A 154 -1.76 34.24 -18.26
N LEU A 155 -2.00 35.37 -17.57
CA LEU A 155 -3.29 36.06 -17.62
C LEU A 155 -3.69 36.48 -19.05
N SER A 156 -2.72 36.86 -19.90
CA SER A 156 -2.97 37.19 -21.31
C SER A 156 -3.41 35.96 -22.12
N ALA A 157 -2.78 34.81 -21.89
CA ALA A 157 -3.19 33.55 -22.50
C ALA A 157 -4.59 33.10 -22.03
N MET A 158 -4.92 33.28 -20.74
CA MET A 158 -6.28 33.02 -20.23
C MET A 158 -7.33 33.93 -20.88
N LYS A 159 -6.98 35.19 -21.14
CA LYS A 159 -7.86 36.14 -21.83
C LYS A 159 -8.16 35.70 -23.26
N GLU A 160 -7.11 35.32 -23.99
CA GLU A 160 -7.19 34.77 -25.34
C GLU A 160 -8.02 33.46 -25.36
N LEU A 161 -7.75 32.54 -24.44
CA LEU A 161 -8.51 31.30 -24.32
C LEU A 161 -10.00 31.56 -24.04
N ARG A 162 -10.33 32.57 -23.21
CA ARG A 162 -11.72 32.93 -22.92
C ARG A 162 -12.42 33.52 -24.14
N SER A 163 -11.73 34.28 -25.01
CA SER A 163 -12.35 34.76 -26.26
C SER A 163 -12.70 33.64 -27.23
N HIS A 164 -12.03 32.48 -27.13
CA HIS A 164 -12.31 31.31 -27.96
C HIS A 164 -13.35 30.37 -27.34
N LEU A 165 -13.24 30.05 -26.04
CA LEU A 165 -14.08 29.05 -25.37
C LEU A 165 -15.28 29.62 -24.60
N SER A 166 -15.31 30.92 -24.31
CA SER A 166 -16.38 31.58 -23.54
C SER A 166 -16.76 30.87 -22.23
N PHE A 167 -15.79 30.28 -21.52
CA PHE A 167 -16.05 29.56 -20.28
C PHE A 167 -16.63 30.49 -19.18
N THR A 168 -17.48 29.92 -18.33
CA THR A 168 -18.26 30.63 -17.30
C THR A 168 -17.92 30.24 -15.88
N GLN A 169 -17.05 29.24 -15.67
CA GLN A 169 -16.64 28.79 -14.35
C GLN A 169 -15.15 28.49 -14.28
N LEU A 170 -14.58 28.68 -13.08
CA LEU A 170 -13.23 28.25 -12.73
C LEU A 170 -13.27 27.33 -11.52
N ARG A 171 -12.39 26.33 -11.53
CA ARG A 171 -12.21 25.39 -10.42
C ARG A 171 -10.80 25.50 -9.87
N PHE A 172 -10.70 25.68 -8.55
CA PHE A 172 -9.43 25.72 -7.84
C PHE A 172 -9.33 24.48 -6.95
N HIS A 173 -8.25 23.73 -7.11
CA HIS A 173 -7.99 22.53 -6.33
C HIS A 173 -6.51 22.48 -5.92
N CYS A 174 -6.27 22.28 -4.63
CA CYS A 174 -4.95 21.91 -4.12
C CYS A 174 -5.11 20.99 -2.91
N SER A 175 -4.12 20.13 -2.70
CA SER A 175 -4.02 19.27 -1.52
C SER A 175 -2.55 19.06 -1.13
N LYS A 176 -2.32 18.72 0.15
CA LYS A 176 -1.00 18.32 0.68
C LYS A 176 -1.15 17.00 1.41
N GLN A 177 -0.15 16.11 1.30
CA GLN A 177 -0.15 14.81 1.98
C GLN A 177 -0.35 14.92 3.50
N LEU A 178 0.14 16.00 4.12
CA LEU A 178 -0.01 16.32 5.54
C LEU A 178 -0.65 17.71 5.75
N GLY A 179 -1.73 18.01 5.02
CA GLY A 179 -2.42 19.31 5.11
C GLY A 179 -3.91 19.24 4.76
N ARG A 180 -4.54 20.41 4.66
CA ARG A 180 -5.94 20.54 4.24
C ARG A 180 -6.04 20.62 2.72
N THR A 181 -7.20 20.22 2.21
CA THR A 181 -7.60 20.29 0.80
C THR A 181 -8.45 21.53 0.61
N PHE A 182 -8.01 22.43 -0.28
CA PHE A 182 -8.80 23.55 -0.78
C PHE A 182 -9.37 23.17 -2.14
N HIS A 183 -10.68 23.02 -2.23
CA HIS A 183 -11.38 22.60 -3.44
C HIS A 183 -12.69 23.37 -3.61
N VAL A 184 -12.69 24.35 -4.53
CA VAL A 184 -13.84 25.22 -4.78
C VAL A 184 -14.07 25.43 -6.28
N THR A 185 -15.31 25.71 -6.65
CA THR A 185 -15.72 26.14 -8.00
C THR A 185 -16.38 27.51 -7.91
N THR A 186 -16.25 28.35 -8.92
CA THR A 186 -16.96 29.65 -8.95
C THR A 186 -18.47 29.41 -9.05
N ALA A 187 -19.25 30.17 -8.28
CA ALA A 187 -20.70 30.11 -8.27
C ALA A 187 -21.27 30.56 -9.63
N THR A 188 -22.43 30.04 -10.01
CA THR A 188 -23.11 30.36 -11.29
C THR A 188 -23.90 31.66 -11.25
N ASN A 189 -23.45 32.63 -10.44
CA ASN A 189 -24.09 33.93 -10.24
C ASN A 189 -23.17 35.08 -10.68
N SER A 190 -23.64 36.32 -10.58
CA SER A 190 -22.87 37.51 -10.99
C SER A 190 -21.57 37.70 -10.20
N SER A 191 -21.52 37.24 -8.95
CA SER A 191 -20.30 37.30 -8.12
C SER A 191 -19.26 36.28 -8.59
N GLY A 192 -19.69 35.06 -8.95
CA GLY A 192 -18.79 34.07 -9.56
C GLY A 192 -18.32 34.48 -10.95
N GLU A 193 -19.18 35.06 -11.79
CA GLU A 193 -18.77 35.62 -13.09
C GLU A 193 -17.71 36.72 -12.91
N ALA A 194 -17.84 37.59 -11.91
CA ALA A 194 -16.80 38.59 -11.60
C ALA A 194 -15.43 37.93 -11.28
N VAL A 195 -15.42 36.75 -10.66
CA VAL A 195 -14.20 35.96 -10.42
C VAL A 195 -13.61 35.44 -11.73
N VAL A 196 -14.45 34.93 -12.63
CA VAL A 196 -13.99 34.46 -13.95
C VAL A 196 -13.43 35.63 -14.78
N GLN A 197 -14.07 36.80 -14.78
CA GLN A 197 -13.58 38.00 -15.48
C GLN A 197 -12.21 38.46 -14.95
N TYR A 198 -12.02 38.41 -13.63
CA TYR A 198 -10.77 38.79 -12.99
C TYR A 198 -9.62 37.83 -13.37
N PHE A 199 -9.82 36.51 -13.23
CA PHE A 199 -8.79 35.51 -13.54
C PHE A 199 -8.63 35.21 -15.04
N SER A 200 -9.51 35.74 -15.90
CA SER A 200 -9.35 35.75 -17.36
C SER A 200 -8.85 37.09 -17.91
N GLY A 201 -8.45 38.04 -17.06
CA GLY A 201 -7.82 39.30 -17.51
C GLY A 201 -8.76 40.26 -18.23
N GLN A 202 -10.06 40.12 -18.03
CA GLN A 202 -11.08 41.03 -18.56
C GLN A 202 -11.27 42.25 -17.66
N THR A 203 -11.01 42.12 -16.36
CA THR A 203 -11.04 43.24 -15.40
C THR A 203 -9.88 43.13 -14.40
N ASP A 204 -9.43 44.28 -13.90
CA ASP A 204 -8.47 44.36 -12.79
C ASP A 204 -9.17 44.60 -11.43
N VAL A 205 -10.51 44.74 -11.42
CA VAL A 205 -11.32 44.95 -10.22
C VAL A 205 -11.36 43.66 -9.39
N LEU A 206 -11.02 43.75 -8.10
CA LEU A 206 -11.03 42.61 -7.19
C LEU A 206 -12.49 42.15 -6.92
N PRO A 207 -12.84 40.90 -7.25
CA PRO A 207 -14.21 40.40 -7.08
C PRO A 207 -14.48 40.01 -5.62
N PRO A 208 -15.74 40.03 -5.14
CA PRO A 208 -16.10 39.55 -3.81
C PRO A 208 -15.72 38.07 -3.64
N SER A 209 -15.23 37.68 -2.47
CA SER A 209 -14.92 36.28 -2.15
C SER A 209 -16.16 35.51 -1.70
N CYS A 210 -16.91 36.01 -0.72
CA CYS A 210 -18.14 35.35 -0.28
C CYS A 210 -19.21 35.37 -1.36
N ASN A 211 -20.02 34.31 -1.43
CA ASN A 211 -21.07 34.09 -2.45
C ASN A 211 -20.57 33.99 -3.91
N SER A 212 -19.25 34.02 -4.14
CA SER A 212 -18.67 33.93 -5.48
C SER A 212 -18.17 32.52 -5.83
N PHE A 213 -18.15 31.60 -4.87
CA PHE A 213 -17.72 30.22 -5.05
C PHE A 213 -18.56 29.25 -4.21
N GLU A 214 -18.53 27.98 -4.61
CA GLU A 214 -19.15 26.85 -3.94
C GLU A 214 -18.04 25.86 -3.50
N ARG A 215 -18.23 25.25 -2.33
CA ARG A 215 -17.28 24.25 -1.79
C ARG A 215 -17.57 22.89 -2.40
N MET A 216 -16.55 22.24 -2.91
CA MET A 216 -16.66 20.92 -3.56
C MET A 216 -16.55 19.79 -2.54
N ASN A 217 -17.01 18.59 -2.93
CA ASN A 217 -16.86 17.39 -2.11
C ASN A 217 -15.37 17.08 -1.86
N GLY A 218 -14.98 16.99 -0.59
CA GLY A 218 -13.58 16.80 -0.18
C GLY A 218 -12.84 18.07 0.26
N ASP A 219 -13.44 19.26 0.11
CA ASP A 219 -12.88 20.48 0.70
C ASP A 219 -12.98 20.46 2.24
N ASN A 220 -11.85 20.64 2.90
CA ASN A 220 -11.78 20.80 4.36
C ASN A 220 -10.96 22.05 4.74
N SER A 221 -10.87 23.01 3.82
CA SER A 221 -9.99 24.17 3.95
C SER A 221 -10.55 25.21 4.92
N ARG A 222 -9.65 25.84 5.68
CA ARG A 222 -9.98 27.02 6.51
C ARG A 222 -10.17 28.25 5.63
N LEU A 223 -9.42 28.34 4.53
CA LEU A 223 -9.53 29.38 3.54
C LEU A 223 -10.97 29.51 3.02
N ALA A 224 -11.61 28.42 2.58
CA ALA A 224 -12.98 28.48 2.06
C ALA A 224 -14.05 28.84 3.12
N LEU A 225 -13.79 28.58 4.41
CA LEU A 225 -14.70 28.90 5.51
C LEU A 225 -14.68 30.37 5.92
N GLN A 226 -13.62 31.09 5.58
CA GLN A 226 -13.36 32.47 6.03
C GLN A 226 -13.25 33.43 4.84
N CYS A 227 -14.18 33.32 3.89
CA CYS A 227 -14.19 34.12 2.68
C CYS A 227 -14.17 35.63 2.99
N ASP A 228 -14.83 36.07 4.05
CA ASP A 228 -14.94 37.46 4.50
C ASP A 228 -13.57 38.08 4.85
N ARG A 229 -12.59 37.24 5.17
CA ARG A 229 -11.22 37.65 5.54
C ARG A 229 -10.26 37.64 4.36
N TRP A 230 -10.73 37.38 3.14
CA TRP A 230 -9.85 37.27 1.98
C TRP A 230 -9.39 38.62 1.45
N GLY A 231 -8.21 38.61 0.84
CA GLY A 231 -7.75 39.68 -0.03
C GLY A 231 -7.21 40.91 0.70
N ASN A 232 -6.66 41.83 -0.09
CA ASN A 232 -6.19 43.14 0.38
C ASN A 232 -6.36 44.15 -0.76
N ASP A 233 -7.09 45.25 -0.50
CA ASP A 233 -7.36 46.32 -1.46
C ASP A 233 -6.47 47.56 -1.28
N GLY A 234 -5.60 47.58 -0.26
CA GLY A 234 -4.76 48.72 0.09
C GLY A 234 -5.04 49.36 1.44
N SER A 235 -6.08 48.91 2.15
CA SER A 235 -6.41 49.41 3.48
C SER A 235 -6.47 48.32 4.56
N ASN A 236 -7.20 47.21 4.35
CA ASN A 236 -7.30 46.03 5.24
C ASN A 236 -7.87 44.80 4.48
N TYR A 237 -8.13 43.69 5.18
CA TYR A 237 -8.83 42.50 4.63
C TYR A 237 -10.29 42.81 4.34
N VAL A 238 -10.75 42.51 3.12
CA VAL A 238 -11.98 43.10 2.55
C VAL A 238 -12.93 42.10 1.91
N GLY A 239 -12.74 40.80 2.13
CA GLY A 239 -13.57 39.77 1.52
C GLY A 239 -13.51 39.82 0.00
N LYS A 240 -12.29 39.89 -0.56
CA LYS A 240 -12.05 39.95 -2.01
C LYS A 240 -11.07 38.86 -2.46
N TRP A 241 -11.17 38.41 -3.71
CA TRP A 241 -10.11 37.60 -4.32
C TRP A 241 -8.90 38.46 -4.68
N GLY A 242 -7.69 37.92 -4.51
CA GLY A 242 -6.46 38.56 -4.96
C GLY A 242 -5.96 39.74 -4.11
N HIS A 243 -4.82 40.30 -4.52
CA HIS A 243 -4.10 41.36 -3.82
C HIS A 243 -3.81 42.54 -4.76
N PHE A 244 -4.10 43.77 -4.33
CA PHE A 244 -4.02 44.96 -5.19
C PHE A 244 -2.62 45.31 -5.72
N LYS A 245 -1.54 45.09 -4.95
CA LYS A 245 -0.13 45.37 -5.39
C LYS A 245 0.50 44.33 -6.32
N LEU A 246 -0.13 43.18 -6.58
CA LEU A 246 0.53 42.12 -7.35
C LEU A 246 0.52 42.44 -8.86
N GLN A 247 1.67 42.19 -9.52
CA GLN A 247 1.82 42.35 -10.96
C GLN A 247 0.73 41.56 -11.71
N LYS A 248 0.10 42.20 -12.71
CA LYS A 248 -1.05 41.65 -13.46
C LYS A 248 -0.85 40.21 -13.92
N ALA A 249 0.37 39.85 -14.34
CA ALA A 249 0.69 38.54 -14.91
C ALA A 249 0.61 37.34 -13.93
N LEU A 250 0.73 37.56 -12.61
CA LEU A 250 0.82 36.48 -11.61
C LEU A 250 -0.39 36.38 -10.67
N LYS A 251 -1.44 37.18 -10.89
CA LYS A 251 -2.63 37.21 -10.02
C LYS A 251 -3.31 35.85 -9.87
N MET A 252 -3.27 35.01 -10.90
CA MET A 252 -3.82 33.65 -10.89
C MET A 252 -3.00 32.64 -10.08
N TYR A 253 -1.77 32.98 -9.69
CA TYR A 253 -0.83 32.04 -9.07
C TYR A 253 -0.25 32.54 -7.74
N ASN A 254 -0.28 33.84 -7.49
CA ASN A 254 0.27 34.45 -6.30
C ASN A 254 -0.88 35.03 -5.47
N ASN A 255 -1.23 34.36 -4.37
CA ASN A 255 -2.28 34.78 -3.45
C ASN A 255 -3.64 34.98 -4.14
N ALA A 256 -4.07 34.02 -4.96
CA ALA A 256 -5.36 34.08 -5.65
C ALA A 256 -6.51 34.12 -4.63
N ALA A 257 -6.45 33.22 -3.64
CA ALA A 257 -7.27 33.22 -2.43
C ALA A 257 -6.33 33.22 -1.22
N PHE A 258 -6.46 34.17 -0.30
CA PHE A 258 -5.56 34.25 0.83
C PHE A 258 -6.09 35.07 2.01
N ILE A 259 -5.65 34.69 3.21
CA ILE A 259 -5.76 35.40 4.48
C ILE A 259 -4.32 35.63 4.93
N ALA A 260 -3.87 36.88 5.00
CA ALA A 260 -2.44 37.13 5.18
C ALA A 260 -1.94 36.58 6.52
N ASN A 261 -0.71 36.05 6.49
CA ASN A 261 -0.04 35.38 7.60
C ASN A 261 -0.68 34.07 8.09
N GLU A 262 -1.83 33.64 7.52
CA GLU A 262 -2.56 32.45 7.96
C GLU A 262 -2.65 31.36 6.88
N HIS A 263 -3.55 31.54 5.90
CA HIS A 263 -3.92 30.51 4.94
C HIS A 263 -3.88 31.10 3.53
N ASN A 264 -3.17 30.46 2.61
CA ASN A 264 -3.00 31.00 1.27
C ASN A 264 -3.07 29.89 0.22
N TRP A 265 -3.58 30.24 -0.95
CA TRP A 265 -3.43 29.49 -2.18
C TRP A 265 -2.36 30.19 -3.02
N VAL A 266 -1.20 29.52 -3.19
CA VAL A 266 -0.02 30.09 -3.87
C VAL A 266 0.72 29.01 -4.65
N MET A 267 0.99 29.29 -5.93
CA MET A 267 1.82 28.51 -6.86
C MET A 267 2.89 29.41 -7.49
N VAL A 268 3.88 29.88 -6.72
CA VAL A 268 4.99 30.70 -7.24
C VAL A 268 6.35 30.12 -6.88
N LYS A 269 7.39 30.56 -7.61
CA LYS A 269 8.78 30.19 -7.36
C LYS A 269 9.14 30.38 -5.88
N ASN A 270 9.58 29.30 -5.23
CA ASN A 270 9.98 29.23 -3.81
C ASN A 270 8.85 29.33 -2.77
N LYS A 271 7.57 29.34 -3.15
CA LYS A 271 6.44 29.35 -2.21
C LYS A 271 5.23 28.59 -2.76
N LEU A 272 4.96 27.42 -2.18
CA LEU A 272 3.78 26.60 -2.49
C LEU A 272 2.90 26.47 -1.24
N CYS A 273 1.76 27.14 -1.26
CA CYS A 273 0.81 27.16 -0.16
C CYS A 273 -0.51 26.56 -0.62
N CYS A 274 -1.03 25.64 0.19
CA CYS A 274 -2.37 25.10 0.03
C CYS A 274 -3.06 25.18 1.39
N ASP A 275 -3.86 26.24 1.57
CA ASP A 275 -4.54 26.53 2.83
C ASP A 275 -3.57 26.64 4.04
N ASP A 276 -2.36 27.15 3.79
CA ASP A 276 -1.30 27.39 4.79
C ASP A 276 -0.45 28.64 4.47
N ASN A 277 0.52 28.99 5.32
CA ASN A 277 1.36 30.20 5.18
C ASN A 277 2.79 29.95 4.69
N GLY A 278 3.15 28.72 4.32
CA GLY A 278 4.48 28.41 3.79
C GLY A 278 5.64 28.54 4.79
N LYS A 279 5.37 28.73 6.10
CA LYS A 279 6.40 28.51 7.12
C LYS A 279 6.65 27.01 7.23
N LEU A 280 7.88 26.56 6.97
CA LEU A 280 8.33 25.24 7.42
C LEU A 280 8.01 25.12 8.91
N ALA A 281 7.28 24.07 9.28
CA ALA A 281 6.87 23.81 10.64
C ALA A 281 8.11 23.52 11.53
N SER A 282 8.79 24.56 11.99
CA SER A 282 9.63 24.51 13.18
C SER A 282 8.71 24.61 14.39
N GLY A 283 8.47 23.45 15.02
CA GLY A 283 7.97 23.27 16.39
C GLY A 283 7.12 24.37 17.01
N VAL A 284 5.80 24.34 16.76
CA VAL A 284 4.77 24.66 17.75
C VAL A 284 3.58 23.75 17.45
N PHE A 285 3.35 22.74 18.28
CA PHE A 285 2.09 21.98 18.29
C PHE A 285 0.99 22.89 18.86
N GLU A 286 0.19 23.50 17.99
CA GLU A 286 -1.12 24.04 18.38
C GLU A 286 -2.26 23.15 17.87
N ARG A 287 -3.21 22.96 18.79
CA ARG A 287 -4.24 21.91 18.85
C ARG A 287 -5.38 22.10 17.83
N HIS A 288 -6.17 21.03 17.67
CA HIS A 288 -7.47 20.88 16.97
C HIS A 288 -7.32 20.64 15.45
N GLU A 289 -7.45 19.44 14.89
CA GLU A 289 -8.40 18.33 15.13
C GLU A 289 -7.70 16.97 14.88
N GLY A 290 -7.89 16.01 15.79
CA GLY A 290 -7.34 14.65 15.70
C GLY A 290 -8.46 13.63 15.53
N GLY A 291 -8.15 12.46 14.96
CA GLY A 291 -9.11 11.41 14.61
C GLY A 291 -10.08 10.99 15.72
N TRP A 292 -11.32 10.72 15.33
CA TRP A 292 -12.40 10.22 16.19
C TRP A 292 -12.67 8.75 15.90
N LEU A 293 -12.82 7.92 16.94
CA LEU A 293 -13.20 6.50 16.84
C LEU A 293 -14.70 6.34 17.11
N LEU A 294 -15.46 5.84 16.15
CA LEU A 294 -16.91 5.62 16.29
C LEU A 294 -17.20 4.44 17.23
N VAL A 295 -18.08 4.61 18.21
CA VAL A 295 -18.44 3.55 19.19
C VAL A 295 -19.92 3.23 19.24
N ALA A 296 -20.73 4.06 18.58
CA ALA A 296 -22.10 3.74 18.21
C ALA A 296 -22.49 4.50 16.94
N ASN A 297 -23.18 3.79 16.06
CA ASN A 297 -23.67 4.27 14.77
C ASN A 297 -25.09 3.74 14.55
N LEU A 298 -26.06 4.63 14.42
CA LEU A 298 -27.44 4.26 14.20
C LEU A 298 -28.06 5.13 13.11
N VAL A 299 -28.45 4.49 12.01
CA VAL A 299 -29.07 5.10 10.82
C VAL A 299 -30.33 4.30 10.47
N THR A 300 -31.50 4.96 10.50
CA THR A 300 -32.80 4.31 10.20
C THR A 300 -33.37 4.76 8.85
N LEU A 301 -33.61 3.81 7.94
CA LEU A 301 -34.11 4.06 6.57
C LEU A 301 -35.61 3.71 6.37
N LYS A 302 -36.27 3.00 7.31
CA LYS A 302 -37.69 2.60 7.24
C LYS A 302 -38.50 3.10 8.43
N SER A 303 -39.81 3.29 8.23
CA SER A 303 -40.75 3.95 9.13
C SER A 303 -41.38 3.08 10.24
N THR A 304 -40.95 1.83 10.44
CA THR A 304 -41.51 0.92 11.46
C THR A 304 -40.49 0.54 12.55
N PRO A 305 -40.77 0.79 13.84
CA PRO A 305 -39.88 0.42 14.94
C PRO A 305 -40.21 -1.01 15.42
N THR A 306 -39.81 -2.03 14.67
CA THR A 306 -39.99 -3.44 15.10
C THR A 306 -38.70 -4.27 15.15
N GLU A 307 -37.57 -3.77 14.65
CA GLU A 307 -36.29 -4.47 14.79
C GLU A 307 -35.61 -4.15 16.12
N LYS A 308 -35.35 -5.19 16.92
CA LYS A 308 -34.60 -5.11 18.18
C LYS A 308 -33.17 -4.66 17.88
N TRP A 309 -32.79 -3.51 18.45
CA TRP A 309 -31.41 -3.04 18.46
C TRP A 309 -30.58 -3.89 19.44
N THR A 310 -29.60 -4.62 18.91
CA THR A 310 -28.65 -5.44 19.68
C THR A 310 -27.37 -4.65 19.94
N VAL A 311 -26.98 -4.56 21.21
CA VAL A 311 -25.76 -3.86 21.65
C VAL A 311 -24.68 -4.88 21.93
N GLU A 312 -23.51 -4.69 21.32
CA GLU A 312 -22.36 -5.60 21.38
C GLU A 312 -21.76 -5.67 22.79
N THR A 313 -21.52 -6.88 23.30
CA THR A 313 -20.93 -7.10 24.64
C THR A 313 -19.43 -6.85 24.70
N SER A 314 -18.76 -6.78 23.55
CA SER A 314 -17.32 -6.60 23.42
C SER A 314 -17.00 -5.31 22.69
N TYR A 315 -15.92 -4.62 23.09
CA TYR A 315 -15.45 -3.42 22.37
C TYR A 315 -14.97 -3.75 20.96
N ARG A 316 -14.68 -5.04 20.67
CA ARG A 316 -14.39 -5.51 19.31
C ARG A 316 -15.56 -5.31 18.36
N GLY A 317 -16.81 -5.22 18.86
CA GLY A 317 -17.99 -4.91 18.06
C GLY A 317 -17.96 -3.54 17.37
N ILE A 318 -17.01 -2.66 17.71
CA ILE A 318 -16.72 -1.42 16.96
C ILE A 318 -16.35 -1.72 15.49
N SER A 319 -15.77 -2.89 15.19
CA SER A 319 -15.43 -3.27 13.81
C SER A 319 -16.66 -3.34 12.90
N ASN A 320 -17.86 -3.54 13.46
CA ASN A 320 -19.13 -3.53 12.73
C ASN A 320 -19.62 -2.10 12.41
N PHE A 321 -18.76 -1.09 12.33
CA PHE A 321 -19.17 0.31 12.12
C PHE A 321 -19.90 0.56 10.79
N ALA A 322 -19.66 -0.29 9.79
CA ALA A 322 -20.39 -0.30 8.52
C ALA A 322 -21.85 -0.75 8.68
N ASN A 323 -22.17 -1.48 9.76
CA ASN A 323 -23.54 -1.73 10.14
C ASN A 323 -24.13 -0.43 10.68
N ASN A 324 -25.12 0.07 9.95
CA ASN A 324 -25.96 1.22 10.28
C ASN A 324 -26.75 1.07 11.62
N LYS A 325 -26.46 0.06 12.44
CA LYS A 325 -27.09 -0.25 13.73
C LYS A 325 -26.09 -0.87 14.71
N MET A 326 -24.95 -0.21 14.93
CA MET A 326 -23.88 -0.66 15.82
C MET A 326 -23.84 0.15 17.12
N GLY A 327 -23.55 -0.50 18.23
CA GLY A 327 -23.21 0.14 19.50
C GLY A 327 -22.64 -0.87 20.49
N ILE A 328 -21.74 -0.42 21.37
CA ILE A 328 -21.10 -1.27 22.39
C ILE A 328 -21.71 -1.07 23.78
N LYS A 329 -21.71 -2.12 24.60
CA LYS A 329 -22.16 -2.06 26.00
C LYS A 329 -21.26 -1.17 26.86
N LEU A 330 -21.77 -0.70 27.99
CA LEU A 330 -21.01 0.06 28.99
C LEU A 330 -19.85 -0.78 29.56
N SER A 331 -20.07 -2.08 29.78
CA SER A 331 -19.00 -3.02 30.14
C SER A 331 -17.89 -3.11 29.08
N ALA A 332 -18.24 -3.09 27.79
CA ALA A 332 -17.29 -3.02 26.68
C ALA A 332 -16.55 -1.68 26.66
N MET A 333 -17.24 -0.56 26.87
CA MET A 333 -16.66 0.78 26.94
C MET A 333 -15.68 0.92 28.12
N LYS A 334 -15.99 0.30 29.26
CA LYS A 334 -15.10 0.24 30.44
C LYS A 334 -13.82 -0.52 30.14
N LYS A 335 -13.92 -1.65 29.44
CA LYS A 335 -12.77 -2.42 28.98
C LYS A 335 -11.98 -1.65 27.91
N LEU A 336 -12.65 -0.95 27.00
CA LEU A 336 -12.01 -0.10 26.00
C LEU A 336 -11.21 1.03 26.65
N ARG A 337 -11.74 1.65 27.71
CA ARG A 337 -11.06 2.69 28.49
C ARG A 337 -9.80 2.19 29.20
N SER A 338 -9.74 0.93 29.63
CA SER A 338 -8.50 0.36 30.17
C SER A 338 -7.42 0.10 29.11
N HIS A 339 -7.81 0.00 27.83
CA HIS A 339 -6.86 -0.19 26.72
C HIS A 339 -6.52 1.12 25.99
N LEU A 340 -7.45 2.09 25.96
CA LEU A 340 -7.35 3.34 25.23
C LEU A 340 -7.65 4.54 26.13
N SER A 341 -6.66 5.42 26.27
CA SER A 341 -6.80 6.67 27.02
C SER A 341 -7.47 7.77 26.17
N PHE A 342 -8.79 7.65 25.95
CA PHE A 342 -9.59 8.69 25.27
C PHE A 342 -10.00 9.84 26.19
N THR A 343 -9.84 11.09 25.77
CA THR A 343 -10.07 12.24 26.67
C THR A 343 -11.31 13.03 26.36
N GLN A 344 -12.01 12.71 25.27
CA GLN A 344 -13.28 13.37 24.93
C GLN A 344 -14.26 12.39 24.30
N LEU A 345 -15.55 12.66 24.52
CA LEU A 345 -16.67 12.03 23.85
C LEU A 345 -17.34 13.02 22.90
N ARG A 346 -17.81 12.55 21.75
CA ARG A 346 -18.63 13.29 20.79
C ARG A 346 -20.00 12.64 20.72
N PHE A 347 -21.04 13.45 20.87
CA PHE A 347 -22.42 13.05 20.65
C PHE A 347 -22.92 13.80 19.43
N HIS A 348 -23.43 13.06 18.44
CA HIS A 348 -23.98 13.62 17.22
C HIS A 348 -25.31 12.97 16.91
N CYS A 349 -26.29 13.78 16.56
CA CYS A 349 -27.60 13.33 16.17
C CYS A 349 -28.19 14.33 15.16
N SER A 350 -28.76 13.82 14.08
CA SER A 350 -29.35 14.64 13.02
C SER A 350 -30.58 13.96 12.42
N LYS A 351 -31.47 14.78 11.84
CA LYS A 351 -32.66 14.37 11.11
C LYS A 351 -32.65 15.05 9.74
N GLN A 352 -33.18 14.38 8.71
CA GLN A 352 -33.35 15.00 7.39
C GLN A 352 -34.18 16.29 7.44
N LEU A 353 -35.21 16.34 8.29
CA LEU A 353 -36.04 17.53 8.55
C LEU A 353 -36.11 17.73 10.08
N GLY A 354 -35.15 18.45 10.66
CA GLY A 354 -35.13 18.74 12.10
C GLY A 354 -33.83 19.38 12.59
N HIS A 355 -33.71 19.57 13.91
CA HIS A 355 -32.48 20.07 14.52
C HIS A 355 -31.41 18.97 14.62
N THR A 356 -30.16 19.42 14.58
CA THR A 356 -28.93 18.65 14.77
C THR A 356 -28.38 18.95 16.16
N PHE A 357 -28.27 17.90 16.97
CA PHE A 357 -27.57 17.93 18.26
C PHE A 357 -26.14 17.41 18.05
N HIS A 358 -25.15 18.27 18.25
CA HIS A 358 -23.74 17.96 18.00
C HIS A 358 -22.83 18.63 19.03
N VAL A 359 -22.35 17.85 19.99
CA VAL A 359 -21.51 18.35 21.09
C VAL A 359 -20.31 17.44 21.32
N THR A 360 -19.24 17.98 21.89
CA THR A 360 -18.10 17.22 22.40
C THR A 360 -17.84 17.57 23.85
N THR A 361 -17.37 16.63 24.68
CA THR A 361 -17.07 16.94 26.09
C THR A 361 -15.95 17.96 26.18
N ALA A 362 -16.07 18.93 27.09
CA ALA A 362 -15.09 19.97 27.30
C ALA A 362 -13.76 19.39 27.80
N THR A 363 -12.66 20.10 27.61
CA THR A 363 -11.33 19.64 28.05
C THR A 363 -11.00 19.97 29.51
N ASN A 364 -12.02 20.14 30.35
CA ASN A 364 -11.93 20.49 31.77
C ASN A 364 -12.37 19.31 32.67
N SER A 365 -12.35 19.51 33.99
CA SER A 365 -12.75 18.49 34.97
C SER A 365 -14.21 18.04 34.82
N SER A 366 -15.11 18.97 34.47
CA SER A 366 -16.52 18.64 34.20
C SER A 366 -16.68 17.75 32.96
N GLY A 367 -15.91 18.00 31.89
CA GLY A 367 -15.90 17.14 30.72
C GLY A 367 -15.27 15.77 30.96
N GLU A 368 -14.21 15.68 31.77
CA GLU A 368 -13.66 14.39 32.21
C GLU A 368 -14.66 13.60 33.07
N ALA A 369 -15.45 14.27 33.92
CA ALA A 369 -16.52 13.61 34.68
C ALA A 369 -17.56 12.95 33.74
N VAL A 370 -17.87 13.60 32.60
CA VAL A 370 -18.73 13.01 31.54
C VAL A 370 -18.06 11.80 30.90
N VAL A 371 -16.77 11.87 30.59
CA VAL A 371 -16.00 10.74 30.05
C VAL A 371 -16.00 9.56 31.03
N GLN A 372 -15.77 9.79 32.33
CA GLN A 372 -15.78 8.76 33.36
C GLN A 372 -17.15 8.11 33.53
N TYR A 373 -18.23 8.92 33.49
CA TYR A 373 -19.60 8.42 33.54
C TYR A 373 -19.90 7.54 32.33
N PHE A 374 -19.74 8.02 31.09
CA PHE A 374 -20.08 7.20 29.91
C PHE A 374 -19.09 6.07 29.60
N SER A 375 -17.94 6.01 30.30
CA SER A 375 -16.98 4.91 30.21
C SER A 375 -17.08 3.86 31.32
N GLY A 376 -18.06 3.94 32.21
CA GLY A 376 -18.25 2.89 33.23
C GLY A 376 -17.31 2.99 34.44
N GLN A 377 -16.61 4.11 34.60
CA GLN A 377 -15.69 4.33 35.73
C GLN A 377 -16.40 4.85 36.99
N THR A 378 -17.52 5.57 36.82
CA THR A 378 -18.35 6.08 37.92
C THR A 378 -19.83 5.99 37.56
N ASP A 379 -20.69 5.93 38.57
CA ASP A 379 -22.16 6.03 38.46
C ASP A 379 -22.69 7.39 38.90
N VAL A 380 -21.81 8.30 39.32
CA VAL A 380 -22.16 9.68 39.70
C VAL A 380 -22.53 10.50 38.47
N PHE A 381 -23.73 11.07 38.46
CA PHE A 381 -24.23 11.90 37.36
C PHE A 381 -23.43 13.21 37.23
N PRO A 382 -22.76 13.45 36.08
CA PRO A 382 -21.92 14.63 35.88
C PRO A 382 -22.76 15.87 35.55
N PRO A 383 -22.28 17.08 35.86
CA PRO A 383 -22.97 18.33 35.51
C PRO A 383 -23.10 18.46 33.99
N SER A 384 -24.21 19.03 33.50
CA SER A 384 -24.46 19.24 32.07
C SER A 384 -23.82 20.52 31.55
N CYS A 385 -24.05 21.66 32.18
CA CYS A 385 -23.45 22.92 31.76
C CYS A 385 -21.94 22.94 32.04
N ASN A 386 -21.17 23.59 31.17
CA ASN A 386 -19.70 23.67 31.21
C ASN A 386 -18.96 22.33 31.05
N SER A 387 -19.66 21.22 30.83
CA SER A 387 -19.05 19.90 30.61
C SER A 387 -18.89 19.54 29.13
N PHE A 388 -19.42 20.35 28.21
CA PHE A 388 -19.36 20.12 26.77
C PHE A 388 -19.21 21.43 25.98
N GLU A 389 -18.71 21.29 24.76
CA GLU A 389 -18.54 22.33 23.75
C GLU A 389 -19.44 21.99 22.55
N ARG A 390 -20.19 22.99 22.06
CA ARG A 390 -21.03 22.85 20.86
C ARG A 390 -20.14 22.78 19.62
N MET A 391 -20.40 21.82 18.74
CA MET A 391 -19.62 21.61 17.53
C MET A 391 -20.22 22.35 16.33
N HIS A 392 -19.43 22.56 15.27
CA HIS A 392 -19.90 23.20 14.04
C HIS A 392 -21.06 22.41 13.42
N GLY A 393 -22.21 23.06 13.24
CA GLY A 393 -23.45 22.45 12.73
C GLY A 393 -24.50 22.11 13.80
N ASP A 394 -24.20 22.29 15.10
CA ASP A 394 -25.21 22.16 16.15
C ASP A 394 -26.19 23.34 16.14
N ASN A 395 -27.47 23.04 15.98
CA ASN A 395 -28.58 24.00 16.11
C ASN A 395 -29.64 23.52 17.12
N SER A 396 -29.25 22.61 18.01
CA SER A 396 -30.16 21.96 18.94
C SER A 396 -30.62 22.87 20.07
N ARG A 397 -31.91 22.74 20.42
CA ARG A 397 -32.49 23.38 21.62
C ARG A 397 -32.00 22.69 22.88
N LEU A 398 -31.80 21.38 22.83
CA LEU A 398 -31.24 20.56 23.90
C LEU A 398 -29.89 21.11 24.38
N ALA A 399 -28.92 21.38 23.49
CA ALA A 399 -27.62 21.93 23.89
C ALA A 399 -27.71 23.35 24.49
N SER A 400 -28.68 24.15 24.05
CA SER A 400 -28.88 25.53 24.56
C SER A 400 -29.47 25.61 25.96
N ARG A 401 -30.07 24.53 26.47
CA ARG A 401 -30.78 24.45 27.76
C ARG A 401 -30.16 23.41 28.69
N CYS A 402 -28.83 23.39 28.77
CA CYS A 402 -28.08 22.42 29.57
C CYS A 402 -28.51 22.41 31.05
N ASP A 403 -28.87 23.57 31.59
CA ASP A 403 -29.30 23.78 32.97
C ASP A 403 -30.54 22.96 33.35
N ARG A 404 -31.33 22.55 32.34
CA ARG A 404 -32.56 21.79 32.51
C ARG A 404 -32.40 20.30 32.21
N TRP A 405 -31.15 19.81 32.10
CA TRP A 405 -30.92 18.41 31.78
C TRP A 405 -31.08 17.48 32.99
N GLY A 406 -31.53 16.27 32.70
CA GLY A 406 -31.38 15.13 33.60
C GLY A 406 -32.38 15.07 34.75
N ASP A 407 -32.37 13.92 35.40
CA ASP A 407 -33.10 13.60 36.64
C ASP A 407 -32.18 12.69 37.46
N ASP A 408 -31.88 13.06 38.71
CA ASP A 408 -31.00 12.31 39.61
C ASP A 408 -31.76 11.53 40.70
N GLY A 409 -33.09 11.40 40.57
CA GLY A 409 -33.94 10.68 41.52
C GLY A 409 -34.38 11.54 42.71
N SER A 410 -33.98 12.81 42.77
CA SER A 410 -34.59 13.80 43.65
C SER A 410 -35.99 14.19 43.14
N ASN A 411 -36.83 14.81 43.98
CA ASN A 411 -38.15 15.30 43.57
C ASN A 411 -38.11 16.43 42.51
N TYR A 412 -36.93 16.80 42.00
CA TYR A 412 -36.71 17.87 41.03
C TYR A 412 -36.42 17.32 39.64
N VAL A 413 -37.18 17.79 38.64
CA VAL A 413 -37.20 17.25 37.26
C VAL A 413 -36.15 17.91 36.34
N TYR A 414 -35.40 18.90 36.85
CA TYR A 414 -34.38 19.66 36.11
C TYR A 414 -33.14 19.87 36.99
N VAL A 415 -32.23 18.90 37.01
CA VAL A 415 -31.09 18.90 37.94
C VAL A 415 -29.78 19.39 37.33
N GLY A 416 -29.77 19.74 36.04
CA GLY A 416 -28.58 20.22 35.33
C GLY A 416 -27.49 19.14 35.25
N LYS A 417 -27.86 17.89 34.99
CA LYS A 417 -26.94 16.74 34.91
C LYS A 417 -27.17 15.91 33.66
N TRP A 418 -26.14 15.16 33.24
CA TRP A 418 -26.29 14.13 32.21
C TRP A 418 -27.01 12.91 32.77
N GLY A 419 -27.79 12.21 31.94
CA GLY A 419 -28.40 10.93 32.28
C GLY A 419 -29.70 11.01 33.10
N ARG A 420 -30.39 9.87 33.21
CA ARG A 420 -31.64 9.69 33.97
C ARG A 420 -31.45 8.65 35.07
N PHE A 421 -31.95 8.92 36.27
CA PHE A 421 -31.87 8.03 37.43
C PHE A 421 -32.38 6.60 37.16
N SER A 422 -33.49 6.46 36.44
CA SER A 422 -34.08 5.15 36.10
C SER A 422 -33.27 4.33 35.08
N ASN A 423 -32.25 4.92 34.44
CA ASN A 423 -31.45 4.32 33.37
C ASN A 423 -29.99 4.09 33.77
N GLN A 424 -29.71 3.95 35.07
CA GLN A 424 -28.36 3.60 35.56
C GLN A 424 -27.86 2.27 34.96
N GLY A 425 -26.53 2.15 34.84
CA GLY A 425 -25.86 0.99 34.23
C GLY A 425 -25.86 1.00 32.70
N GLU A 426 -26.00 -0.18 32.09
CA GLU A 426 -25.79 -0.44 30.66
C GLU A 426 -26.63 0.43 29.71
N ARG A 427 -27.79 0.92 30.17
CA ARG A 427 -28.73 1.71 29.35
C ARG A 427 -28.35 3.19 29.25
N ARG A 428 -27.46 3.71 30.11
CA ARG A 428 -27.18 5.15 30.22
C ARG A 428 -26.55 5.74 28.97
N MET A 429 -25.78 4.95 28.22
CA MET A 429 -25.11 5.38 26.98
C MET A 429 -26.07 5.76 25.87
N TYR A 430 -27.30 5.26 25.91
CA TYR A 430 -28.19 5.26 24.76
C TYR A 430 -29.60 5.74 25.10
N ASN A 431 -30.08 5.47 26.31
CA ASN A 431 -31.42 5.86 26.72
C ASN A 431 -31.37 7.10 27.62
N ASN A 432 -31.71 8.26 27.08
CA ASN A 432 -31.75 9.54 27.79
C ASN A 432 -30.36 9.98 28.31
N ALA A 433 -29.33 9.90 27.46
CA ALA A 433 -27.98 10.37 27.83
C ALA A 433 -27.96 11.90 28.06
N ALA A 434 -28.65 12.64 27.19
CA ALA A 434 -28.95 14.07 27.35
C ALA A 434 -30.44 14.28 27.10
N PHE A 435 -31.18 14.81 28.06
CA PHE A 435 -32.62 15.01 27.91
C PHE A 435 -33.15 16.10 28.84
N ILE A 436 -34.25 16.74 28.42
CA ILE A 436 -35.10 17.61 29.22
C ILE A 436 -36.45 16.90 29.33
N SER A 437 -36.91 16.62 30.54
CA SER A 437 -38.16 15.88 30.75
C SER A 437 -39.32 16.56 30.01
N GLN A 438 -40.04 15.77 29.21
CA GLN A 438 -41.19 16.21 28.40
C GLN A 438 -40.91 17.32 27.35
N GLU A 439 -39.65 17.62 27.02
CA GLU A 439 -39.30 18.59 25.98
C GLU A 439 -38.40 18.01 24.89
N HIS A 440 -37.07 18.03 25.06
CA HIS A 440 -36.14 17.64 24.01
C HIS A 440 -35.26 16.50 24.52
N GLN A 441 -35.08 15.45 23.71
CA GLN A 441 -34.36 14.25 24.17
C GLN A 441 -33.36 13.73 23.13
N TRP A 442 -32.25 13.18 23.62
CA TRP A 442 -31.35 12.30 22.87
C TRP A 442 -31.59 10.87 23.36
N VAL A 443 -32.27 10.06 22.54
CA VAL A 443 -32.65 8.68 22.87
C VAL A 443 -32.40 7.75 21.69
N ALA A 444 -31.65 6.69 21.97
CA ALA A 444 -31.39 5.51 21.17
C ALA A 444 -31.75 4.24 21.97
N GLY A 445 -33.02 3.81 22.00
CA GLY A 445 -33.39 2.62 22.80
C GLY A 445 -34.71 1.97 22.38
N LEU A 446 -34.89 0.68 22.71
CA LEU A 446 -36.03 -0.22 22.39
C LEU A 446 -37.30 0.49 21.85
N GLY A 447 -37.35 0.71 20.53
CA GLY A 447 -38.52 1.22 19.81
C GLY A 447 -38.71 2.75 19.81
N LYS A 448 -37.83 3.54 20.45
CA LYS A 448 -37.87 5.00 20.50
C LYS A 448 -36.56 5.64 20.03
N TRP A 449 -36.67 6.51 19.02
CA TRP A 449 -35.54 7.21 18.40
C TRP A 449 -35.78 8.72 18.36
N GLN A 450 -35.15 9.46 19.27
CA GLN A 450 -35.37 10.91 19.45
C GLN A 450 -34.07 11.70 19.32
N CYS A 451 -34.19 12.85 18.67
CA CYS A 451 -33.12 13.76 18.33
C CYS A 451 -33.63 15.19 18.50
N ASP A 452 -33.42 15.76 19.68
CA ASP A 452 -33.86 17.13 20.01
C ASP A 452 -35.38 17.37 19.79
N ASP A 453 -36.22 16.35 20.04
CA ASP A 453 -37.69 16.39 19.90
C ASP A 453 -38.46 15.84 21.13
N VAL A 454 -39.77 16.11 21.15
CA VAL A 454 -40.72 15.85 22.26
C VAL A 454 -41.45 14.51 22.11
N ASP A 455 -41.65 13.79 23.21
CA ASP A 455 -42.60 12.67 23.33
C ASP A 455 -44.05 13.19 23.20
N GLY A 456 -44.80 12.81 22.15
CA GLY A 456 -46.24 13.08 22.15
C GLY A 456 -47.00 12.91 20.82
N ILE A 457 -47.63 11.73 20.66
CA ILE A 457 -49.02 11.57 20.17
C ILE A 457 -49.40 12.45 18.96
N ASN A 458 -48.90 12.07 17.79
CA ASN A 458 -49.55 12.19 16.48
C ASN A 458 -48.66 11.49 15.44
N SER A 459 -48.58 10.17 15.55
CA SER A 459 -47.96 9.33 14.53
C SER A 459 -48.84 9.30 13.29
N ILE A 460 -48.69 10.28 12.41
CA ILE A 460 -48.65 9.96 10.99
C ILE A 460 -47.17 9.79 10.68
N ALA A 461 -46.77 8.53 10.53
CA ALA A 461 -45.48 8.17 9.98
C ALA A 461 -45.20 9.04 8.74
N ILE A 462 -44.00 9.61 8.63
CA ILE A 462 -43.20 9.83 7.40
C ILE A 462 -42.10 10.85 7.76
N SER A 463 -40.90 10.35 8.04
CA SER A 463 -39.63 11.02 7.73
C SER A 463 -38.52 9.95 7.77
N PRO A 464 -38.05 9.46 6.61
CA PRO A 464 -36.82 8.68 6.51
C PRO A 464 -35.61 9.49 7.05
N GLY A 465 -34.54 8.81 7.50
CA GLY A 465 -33.23 9.45 7.71
C GLY A 465 -33.00 10.10 9.08
N LYS A 466 -33.10 9.33 10.18
CA LYS A 466 -32.53 9.71 11.48
C LYS A 466 -31.15 9.07 11.64
N ASN A 467 -30.14 9.87 12.01
CA ASN A 467 -28.76 9.42 12.24
C ASN A 467 -28.31 9.80 13.66
N GLN A 468 -27.83 8.85 14.45
CA GLN A 468 -27.25 9.07 15.78
C GLN A 468 -25.90 8.37 15.91
N ASN A 469 -24.87 9.14 16.29
CA ASN A 469 -23.50 8.68 16.40
C ASN A 469 -22.88 9.10 17.74
N MET A 470 -22.05 8.22 18.31
CA MET A 470 -21.19 8.52 19.44
C MET A 470 -19.75 8.13 19.11
N ALA A 471 -18.79 9.01 19.36
CA ALA A 471 -17.38 8.80 19.02
C ALA A 471 -16.42 9.23 20.12
N LEU A 472 -15.24 8.60 20.17
CA LEU A 472 -14.17 8.84 21.14
C LEU A 472 -13.03 9.64 20.51
N ARG A 473 -12.48 10.61 21.25
CA ARG A 473 -11.21 11.26 20.88
C ARG A 473 -10.07 10.70 21.68
N ILE A 474 -9.12 10.09 20.99
CA ILE A 474 -7.92 9.52 21.60
C ILE A 474 -6.82 10.59 21.62
N ARG A 475 -6.20 10.85 22.78
CA ARG A 475 -4.99 11.68 22.85
C ARG A 475 -3.77 10.77 22.74
N ASN A 476 -2.75 11.23 22.02
CA ASN A 476 -1.43 10.59 21.92
C ASN A 476 -1.50 9.09 21.64
N ILE A 477 -1.74 8.74 20.38
CA ILE A 477 -1.63 7.36 19.93
C ILE A 477 -0.14 7.05 19.84
N SER A 478 0.38 6.22 20.75
CA SER A 478 1.66 5.58 20.47
C SER A 478 1.47 4.61 19.29
N PRO A 479 2.47 4.39 18.42
CA PRO A 479 2.34 3.43 17.32
C PRO A 479 1.87 2.05 17.77
N ALA A 480 2.20 1.66 19.01
CA ALA A 480 1.74 0.42 19.64
C ALA A 480 0.23 0.40 19.93
N VAL A 481 -0.38 1.56 20.22
CA VAL A 481 -1.83 1.72 20.46
C VAL A 481 -2.61 1.78 19.14
N LEU A 482 -2.01 2.32 18.07
CA LEU A 482 -2.58 2.26 16.72
C LEU A 482 -2.62 0.82 16.19
N CYS A 483 -1.58 0.03 16.45
CA CYS A 483 -1.55 -1.41 16.14
C CYS A 483 -2.63 -2.21 16.90
N LEU A 484 -2.90 -1.89 18.17
CA LEU A 484 -3.95 -2.58 18.95
C LEU A 484 -5.37 -2.33 18.41
N LEU A 485 -5.63 -1.15 17.85
CA LEU A 485 -6.90 -0.78 17.23
C LEU A 485 -7.13 -1.47 15.88
N LEU A 486 -6.06 -1.65 15.09
CA LEU A 486 -6.10 -2.35 13.82
C LEU A 486 -6.26 -3.87 14.01
N ASN A 487 -5.68 -4.46 15.06
CA ASN A 487 -5.86 -5.88 15.39
C ASN A 487 -7.30 -6.28 15.77
N GLY A 488 -8.18 -5.32 16.11
CA GLY A 488 -9.59 -5.59 16.37
C GLY A 488 -10.49 -5.46 15.13
N LEU A 489 -9.99 -4.87 14.04
CA LEU A 489 -10.73 -4.60 12.81
C LEU A 489 -10.73 -5.78 11.82
N PHE A 490 -9.81 -6.74 11.95
CA PHE A 490 -9.65 -7.85 10.99
C PHE A 490 -10.19 -9.21 11.45
N SER A 491 -10.74 -9.33 12.66
CA SER A 491 -11.15 -10.62 13.24
C SER A 491 -12.67 -10.93 13.12
N ASN A 492 -13.39 -10.44 12.09
CA ASN A 492 -14.80 -10.80 11.87
C ASN A 492 -15.24 -10.59 10.40
N VAL A 493 -14.99 -11.58 9.54
CA VAL A 493 -15.83 -11.86 8.37
C VAL A 493 -16.37 -13.28 8.53
N ASN A 494 -17.46 -13.41 9.27
CA ASN A 494 -18.32 -14.60 9.20
C ASN A 494 -19.37 -14.33 8.10
N VAL A 495 -19.24 -15.01 6.96
CA VAL A 495 -20.33 -15.12 5.99
C VAL A 495 -21.26 -16.24 6.46
N PRO A 496 -22.54 -15.98 6.78
CA PRO A 496 -23.49 -17.04 7.04
C PRO A 496 -23.95 -17.63 5.69
N PHE A 497 -23.38 -18.76 5.28
CA PHE A 497 -24.03 -19.62 4.30
C PHE A 497 -25.10 -20.46 5.02
N THR A 498 -26.35 -20.02 4.92
CA THR A 498 -27.51 -20.88 5.19
C THR A 498 -27.68 -21.84 4.02
N ILE A 499 -27.35 -23.11 4.22
CA ILE A 499 -27.90 -24.22 3.43
C ILE A 499 -28.91 -24.92 4.33
N GLY A 500 -30.21 -24.79 4.01
CA GLY A 500 -31.19 -25.84 4.25
C GLY A 500 -31.43 -26.53 2.89
N GLU A 501 -31.55 -27.84 2.76
CA GLU A 501 -31.95 -28.88 3.70
C GLU A 501 -31.34 -30.24 3.32
N GLU A 502 -31.18 -31.11 4.33
CA GLU A 502 -31.15 -32.58 4.30
C GLU A 502 -30.23 -33.27 3.27
N SER A 503 -29.17 -33.98 3.61
CA SER A 503 -28.91 -34.90 4.72
C SER A 503 -27.44 -35.33 4.63
N THR A 504 -26.88 -35.81 5.75
CA THR A 504 -25.48 -36.29 5.98
C THR A 504 -24.61 -35.37 6.86
N SER A 505 -25.22 -34.76 7.88
CA SER A 505 -24.50 -34.41 9.11
C SER A 505 -24.20 -35.69 9.93
N SER A 506 -23.01 -36.29 9.74
CA SER A 506 -22.37 -37.06 10.83
C SER A 506 -20.87 -37.36 10.65
N PHE A 507 -20.18 -36.89 9.59
CA PHE A 507 -18.79 -37.35 9.33
C PHE A 507 -17.68 -36.28 9.40
N PHE A 508 -17.96 -34.98 9.38
CA PHE A 508 -16.92 -33.92 9.39
C PHE A 508 -16.91 -33.02 10.64
N GLU A 509 -17.31 -33.54 11.79
CA GLU A 509 -17.17 -32.84 13.09
C GLU A 509 -15.98 -33.36 13.92
N LYS A 510 -15.01 -34.01 13.28
CA LYS A 510 -13.80 -34.50 13.95
C LYS A 510 -12.57 -34.17 13.10
N TYR A 511 -11.68 -33.35 13.68
CA TYR A 511 -10.40 -32.82 13.15
C TYR A 511 -10.46 -31.47 12.40
N LYS A 512 -10.67 -30.38 13.17
CA LYS A 512 -9.98 -29.11 12.91
C LYS A 512 -8.61 -29.24 13.58
N GLU A 513 -7.50 -29.28 12.82
CA GLU A 513 -6.15 -29.42 13.41
C GLU A 513 -5.69 -28.09 14.02
N ILE A 514 -5.38 -28.08 15.32
CA ILE A 514 -4.88 -26.91 16.06
C ILE A 514 -3.40 -26.67 15.73
N LEU A 515 -3.05 -25.46 15.30
CA LEU A 515 -1.68 -25.10 14.91
C LEU A 515 -0.70 -25.26 16.08
N GLY A 516 0.42 -25.94 15.82
CA GLY A 516 1.45 -26.24 16.81
C GLY A 516 1.06 -27.34 17.81
N PHE A 517 -0.14 -27.92 17.74
CA PHE A 517 -0.56 -28.97 18.67
C PHE A 517 -0.02 -30.36 18.28
N ASN A 518 0.16 -30.62 16.99
CA ASN A 518 0.71 -31.87 16.46
C ASN A 518 1.77 -31.61 15.39
N SER A 519 2.55 -32.65 15.05
CA SER A 519 3.60 -32.57 14.03
C SER A 519 3.08 -32.44 12.60
N SER A 520 1.81 -32.77 12.33
CA SER A 520 1.21 -32.61 10.99
C SER A 520 0.85 -31.15 10.70
N SER A 521 0.60 -30.36 11.76
CA SER A 521 0.28 -28.93 11.71
C SER A 521 1.20 -28.13 12.63
N PRO A 522 2.52 -28.08 12.38
CA PRO A 522 3.46 -27.30 13.19
C PRO A 522 3.36 -25.80 12.86
N GLY A 523 3.67 -24.93 13.83
CA GLY A 523 3.83 -23.50 13.53
C GLY A 523 5.29 -23.15 13.22
N ASP A 524 5.54 -22.18 12.35
CA ASP A 524 6.92 -21.71 12.05
C ASP A 524 7.73 -21.32 13.30
N SER A 525 7.08 -20.77 14.32
CA SER A 525 7.71 -20.34 15.58
C SER A 525 6.67 -20.24 16.69
N CYS A 526 7.11 -20.13 17.95
CA CYS A 526 6.23 -19.84 19.07
C CYS A 526 5.41 -18.56 18.84
N LYS A 527 6.00 -17.55 18.17
CA LYS A 527 5.28 -16.32 17.82
C LYS A 527 4.21 -16.55 16.76
N HIS A 528 4.48 -17.37 15.75
CA HIS A 528 3.49 -17.75 14.74
C HIS A 528 2.29 -18.44 15.38
N ILE A 529 2.53 -19.40 16.29
CA ILE A 529 1.46 -20.10 17.01
C ILE A 529 0.69 -19.16 17.93
N ARG A 530 1.38 -18.23 18.60
CA ARG A 530 0.72 -17.22 19.43
C ARG A 530 -0.16 -16.27 18.60
N ASP A 531 0.20 -16.03 17.35
CA ASP A 531 -0.49 -15.10 16.45
C ASP A 531 -1.61 -15.77 15.62
N SER A 532 -1.71 -17.10 15.60
CA SER A 532 -2.81 -17.81 14.92
C SER A 532 -4.10 -17.72 15.74
N GLU A 533 -5.21 -17.36 15.10
CA GLU A 533 -6.48 -16.96 15.73
C GLU A 533 -7.26 -18.07 16.47
N ASP A 534 -6.77 -19.32 16.49
CA ASP A 534 -7.41 -20.47 17.13
C ASP A 534 -6.52 -21.14 18.20
N ASP A 535 -6.98 -21.10 19.47
CA ASP A 535 -6.68 -22.02 20.58
C ASP A 535 -5.22 -22.47 20.86
N PHE A 536 -4.28 -21.54 21.12
CA PHE A 536 -3.11 -21.90 21.93
C PHE A 536 -3.53 -22.08 23.40
N ILE A 537 -3.00 -23.10 24.08
CA ILE A 537 -3.46 -23.53 25.43
C ILE A 537 -2.76 -22.76 26.57
N GLY A 538 -1.87 -21.83 26.24
CA GLY A 538 -1.06 -21.04 27.17
C GLY A 538 0.42 -21.40 27.08
N ASP A 539 1.17 -21.18 28.15
CA ASP A 539 2.58 -21.59 28.18
C ASP A 539 2.67 -23.11 28.16
N GLY A 540 3.51 -23.67 27.29
CA GLY A 540 3.54 -25.12 27.15
C GLY A 540 4.33 -25.61 25.95
N GLU A 541 4.10 -26.88 25.63
CA GLU A 541 4.80 -27.59 24.57
C GLU A 541 4.06 -27.45 23.24
N TYR A 542 4.79 -27.11 22.19
CA TYR A 542 4.25 -26.93 20.85
C TYR A 542 5.20 -27.51 19.79
N TRP A 543 4.67 -27.86 18.63
CA TRP A 543 5.41 -28.28 17.46
C TRP A 543 5.74 -27.07 16.58
N VAL A 544 7.02 -26.92 16.24
CA VAL A 544 7.49 -25.89 15.30
C VAL A 544 8.32 -26.45 14.17
N ASP A 545 8.18 -25.89 12.96
CA ASP A 545 9.03 -26.20 11.81
C ASP A 545 9.66 -24.93 11.24
N PRO A 546 10.80 -24.46 11.82
CA PRO A 546 11.49 -23.27 11.33
C PRO A 546 12.04 -23.36 9.90
N GLU A 547 12.24 -24.58 9.39
CA GLU A 547 12.87 -24.81 8.08
C GLU A 547 11.86 -24.95 6.95
N HIS A 548 10.58 -25.15 7.27
CA HIS A 548 9.52 -25.49 6.32
C HIS A 548 9.87 -26.72 5.46
N ASN A 549 10.60 -27.66 6.04
CA ASN A 549 11.08 -28.85 5.34
C ASN A 549 10.28 -30.10 5.70
N GLY A 550 9.22 -29.97 6.51
CA GLY A 550 8.40 -31.08 6.96
C GLY A 550 9.01 -31.89 8.12
N ASN A 551 10.05 -31.38 8.77
CA ASN A 551 10.69 -32.00 9.95
C ASN A 551 10.49 -31.15 11.21
N PRO A 552 9.26 -31.12 11.78
CA PRO A 552 8.94 -30.32 12.95
C PRO A 552 9.62 -30.85 14.21
N MET A 553 9.92 -29.95 15.14
CA MET A 553 10.46 -30.26 16.46
C MET A 553 9.54 -29.75 17.56
N LYS A 554 9.46 -30.48 18.68
CA LYS A 554 8.71 -30.04 19.85
C LYS A 554 9.54 -29.05 20.65
N VAL A 555 8.93 -27.96 21.11
CA VAL A 555 9.58 -26.87 21.85
C VAL A 555 8.70 -26.37 22.98
N PHE A 556 9.28 -25.66 23.94
CA PHE A 556 8.50 -24.93 24.95
C PHE A 556 8.33 -23.46 24.56
N CYS A 557 7.09 -23.01 24.51
CA CYS A 557 6.74 -21.63 24.25
C CYS A 557 6.21 -20.96 25.52
N ASP A 558 6.80 -19.82 25.88
CA ASP A 558 6.17 -18.86 26.80
C ASP A 558 5.31 -17.91 25.98
N MET A 559 4.04 -18.10 26.17
CA MET A 559 2.96 -17.52 25.45
C MET A 559 2.35 -16.38 26.33
N THR A 560 2.51 -16.35 27.65
CA THR A 560 1.85 -15.35 28.50
C THR A 560 2.66 -14.07 28.71
N THR A 561 4.00 -14.14 28.76
CA THR A 561 4.83 -13.00 29.16
C THR A 561 5.04 -12.01 28.02
N GLU A 562 4.86 -10.70 28.28
CA GLU A 562 5.05 -9.63 27.28
C GLU A 562 4.39 -9.94 25.93
N ARG A 563 3.09 -10.28 25.95
CA ARG A 563 2.26 -10.65 24.77
C ARG A 563 2.52 -12.03 24.17
N GLY A 564 3.56 -12.75 24.59
CA GLY A 564 3.78 -14.15 24.24
C GLY A 564 4.47 -14.44 22.91
N GLY A 565 4.83 -15.70 22.73
CA GLY A 565 5.51 -16.20 21.55
C GLY A 565 7.03 -16.33 21.73
N TRP A 566 7.48 -16.38 22.98
CA TRP A 566 8.87 -16.61 23.35
C TRP A 566 9.22 -18.09 23.22
N LEU A 567 10.21 -18.43 22.40
CA LEU A 567 10.77 -19.78 22.33
C LEU A 567 11.85 -19.95 23.39
N LEU A 568 11.75 -21.01 24.20
CA LEU A 568 12.76 -21.35 25.20
C LEU A 568 13.98 -21.99 24.52
N VAL A 569 15.14 -21.31 24.55
CA VAL A 569 16.39 -21.79 23.93
C VAL A 569 17.42 -22.29 24.94
N ALA A 570 17.22 -21.99 26.22
CA ALA A 570 17.98 -22.57 27.32
C ALA A 570 17.09 -22.73 28.55
N ASN A 571 17.15 -23.90 29.19
CA ASN A 571 16.39 -24.25 30.39
C ASN A 571 17.29 -24.97 31.40
N PHE A 572 17.69 -24.26 32.45
CA PHE A 572 18.42 -24.80 33.57
C PHE A 572 17.58 -24.64 34.84
N ARG A 573 17.14 -25.74 35.44
CA ARG A 573 16.30 -25.73 36.64
C ARG A 573 16.88 -26.67 37.69
N MET A 574 17.08 -26.13 38.88
CA MET A 574 17.64 -26.85 40.00
C MET A 574 16.61 -27.81 40.60
N ASN A 575 16.84 -29.11 40.45
CA ASN A 575 15.98 -30.15 41.04
C ASN A 575 16.48 -30.63 42.41
N ASN A 576 17.80 -30.66 42.62
CA ASN A 576 18.46 -31.09 43.87
C ASN A 576 19.41 -30.00 44.39
N SER A 577 19.96 -30.11 45.61
CA SER A 577 20.78 -29.05 46.22
C SER A 577 22.19 -28.88 45.63
N PHE A 578 22.53 -29.60 44.56
CA PHE A 578 23.85 -29.55 43.91
C PHE A 578 23.68 -29.58 42.37
N PRO A 579 24.37 -28.69 41.62
CA PRO A 579 24.34 -28.67 40.17
C PRO A 579 25.06 -29.88 39.57
N SER A 580 24.60 -30.37 38.41
CA SER A 580 25.31 -31.39 37.63
C SER A 580 26.71 -30.91 37.23
N LYS A 581 27.70 -31.81 37.32
CA LYS A 581 29.09 -31.51 36.93
C LYS A 581 29.30 -31.50 35.41
N ASP A 582 28.47 -32.21 34.66
CA ASP A 582 28.77 -32.61 33.28
C ASP A 582 27.66 -32.23 32.30
N TRP A 583 27.29 -30.95 32.25
CA TRP A 583 26.35 -30.47 31.23
C TRP A 583 27.08 -30.07 29.93
N THR A 584 26.59 -30.58 28.81
CA THR A 584 27.07 -30.24 27.46
C THR A 584 26.03 -29.40 26.74
N ALA A 585 26.51 -28.39 25.99
CA ALA A 585 25.61 -27.57 25.18
C ALA A 585 25.32 -28.30 23.87
N GLU A 586 24.07 -28.22 23.41
CA GLU A 586 23.61 -28.83 22.16
C GLU A 586 24.24 -28.12 20.96
N SER A 587 24.91 -28.87 20.08
CA SER A 587 25.62 -28.31 18.93
C SER A 587 24.73 -27.92 17.75
N SER A 588 23.44 -28.30 17.79
CA SER A 588 22.42 -27.93 16.80
C SER A 588 21.23 -27.31 17.50
N TYR A 589 20.56 -26.37 16.82
CA TYR A 589 19.36 -25.74 17.38
C TYR A 589 18.22 -26.74 17.59
N ARG A 590 18.20 -27.87 16.87
CA ARG A 590 17.20 -28.95 17.06
C ARG A 590 17.28 -29.58 18.46
N GLY A 591 18.40 -29.42 19.16
CA GLY A 591 18.57 -29.79 20.56
C GLY A 591 17.67 -29.02 21.54
N ILE A 592 17.01 -27.93 21.10
CA ILE A 592 15.98 -27.24 21.91
C ILE A 592 14.86 -28.20 22.32
N SER A 593 14.58 -29.24 21.53
CA SER A 593 13.59 -30.27 21.86
C SER A 593 13.87 -31.03 23.16
N ASN A 594 15.11 -30.98 23.66
CA ASN A 594 15.51 -31.53 24.96
C ASN A 594 15.18 -30.62 26.16
N PHE A 595 14.32 -29.60 25.99
CA PHE A 595 13.97 -28.64 27.05
C PHE A 595 13.48 -29.28 28.35
N ALA A 596 12.87 -30.46 28.29
CA ALA A 596 12.37 -31.20 29.46
C ALA A 596 13.48 -31.70 30.40
N ASN A 597 14.73 -31.78 29.93
CA ASN A 597 15.86 -32.29 30.70
C ASN A 597 16.27 -31.38 31.87
N ASN A 598 15.75 -30.14 31.94
CA ASN A 598 16.10 -29.13 32.96
C ASN A 598 17.59 -28.74 33.02
N GLU A 599 18.42 -29.24 32.11
CA GLU A 599 19.83 -28.86 31.92
C GLU A 599 20.13 -28.73 30.41
N MET A 600 19.30 -27.95 29.71
CA MET A 600 19.38 -27.78 28.26
C MET A 600 19.86 -26.37 27.92
N GLY A 601 20.83 -26.28 27.02
CA GLY A 601 21.21 -25.02 26.36
C GLY A 601 21.91 -25.30 25.04
N ILE A 602 21.67 -24.47 24.04
CA ILE A 602 22.31 -24.57 22.72
C ILE A 602 23.62 -23.76 22.64
N THR A 603 24.52 -24.15 21.74
CA THR A 603 25.78 -23.46 21.49
C THR A 603 25.60 -22.14 20.72
N LYS A 604 26.64 -21.29 20.68
CA LYS A 604 26.68 -20.08 19.84
C LYS A 604 26.45 -20.43 18.36
N SER A 605 27.09 -21.49 17.88
CA SER A 605 26.94 -21.96 16.50
C SER A 605 25.51 -22.45 16.20
N ALA A 606 24.90 -23.18 17.13
CA ALA A 606 23.48 -23.56 17.04
C ALA A 606 22.56 -22.34 17.06
N MET A 607 22.84 -21.32 17.88
CA MET A 607 22.06 -20.08 17.92
C MET A 607 22.20 -19.28 16.61
N LYS A 608 23.37 -19.34 15.97
CA LYS A 608 23.63 -18.75 14.65
C LYS A 608 22.83 -19.45 13.55
N GLU A 609 22.80 -20.78 13.59
CA GLU A 609 21.96 -21.63 12.72
C GLU A 609 20.47 -21.35 12.93
N LEU A 610 20.01 -21.30 14.19
CA LEU A 610 18.62 -20.95 14.49
C LEU A 610 18.24 -19.59 13.89
N ARG A 611 19.15 -18.59 13.95
CA ARG A 611 18.89 -17.26 13.40
C ARG A 611 18.77 -17.25 11.87
N THR A 612 19.30 -18.24 11.15
CA THR A 612 19.11 -18.32 9.69
C THR A 612 17.71 -18.79 9.31
N HIS A 613 17.02 -19.49 10.22
CA HIS A 613 15.66 -19.99 10.03
C HIS A 613 14.62 -19.07 10.72
N LEU A 614 14.91 -18.63 11.94
CA LEU A 614 14.09 -17.71 12.73
C LEU A 614 14.82 -16.38 12.93
N LEU A 615 14.38 -15.33 12.24
CA LEU A 615 14.91 -13.97 12.38
C LEU A 615 14.46 -13.31 13.71
N PHE A 616 14.96 -13.82 14.83
CA PHE A 616 14.65 -13.28 16.14
C PHE A 616 15.38 -11.97 16.41
N THR A 617 14.69 -11.04 17.06
CA THR A 617 15.15 -9.64 17.25
C THR A 617 15.25 -9.27 18.72
N GLN A 618 14.83 -10.17 19.62
CA GLN A 618 14.99 -10.00 21.04
C GLN A 618 15.45 -11.28 21.72
N LEU A 619 16.19 -11.10 22.81
CA LEU A 619 16.55 -12.13 23.78
C LEU A 619 16.03 -11.72 25.15
N ARG A 620 15.57 -12.70 25.91
CA ARG A 620 15.15 -12.54 27.30
C ARG A 620 15.96 -13.45 28.19
N PHE A 621 16.65 -12.83 29.14
CA PHE A 621 17.45 -13.51 30.15
C PHE A 621 16.68 -13.48 31.47
N HIS A 622 16.33 -14.64 32.00
CA HIS A 622 15.59 -14.77 33.24
C HIS A 622 16.22 -15.81 34.15
N CYS A 623 16.76 -15.37 35.28
CA CYS A 623 17.13 -16.27 36.36
C CYS A 623 16.51 -15.80 37.67
N SER A 624 16.20 -16.75 38.54
CA SER A 624 15.57 -16.47 39.83
C SER A 624 16.01 -17.49 40.86
N LYS A 625 16.38 -17.00 42.05
CA LYS A 625 16.69 -17.84 43.22
C LYS A 625 15.61 -17.66 44.27
N ARG A 626 15.09 -18.77 44.82
CA ARG A 626 14.11 -18.74 45.93
C ARG A 626 14.64 -18.02 47.16
N LYS A 627 15.94 -18.13 47.42
CA LYS A 627 16.66 -17.44 48.49
C LYS A 627 17.67 -16.43 47.91
N GLY A 628 17.20 -15.54 47.06
CA GLY A 628 18.06 -14.54 46.41
C GLY A 628 17.27 -13.51 45.62
N ARG A 629 17.90 -12.97 44.59
CA ARG A 629 17.32 -11.97 43.69
C ARG A 629 16.95 -12.61 42.35
N THR A 630 16.13 -11.90 41.61
CA THR A 630 15.68 -12.25 40.27
C THR A 630 16.32 -11.29 39.29
N PHE A 631 17.08 -11.82 38.34
CA PHE A 631 17.56 -11.07 37.18
C PHE A 631 16.69 -11.42 35.99
N HIS A 632 15.89 -10.46 35.53
CA HIS A 632 14.94 -10.66 34.45
C HIS A 632 14.94 -9.44 33.52
N VAL A 633 15.56 -9.60 32.35
CA VAL A 633 15.74 -8.51 31.38
C VAL A 633 15.43 -8.98 29.97
N ILE A 634 14.93 -8.04 29.15
CA ILE A 634 14.69 -8.23 27.72
C ILE A 634 15.57 -7.25 26.94
N THR A 635 16.21 -7.67 25.86
CA THR A 635 16.97 -6.75 25.01
C THR A 635 16.07 -5.64 24.45
N ALA A 636 16.51 -4.38 24.55
CA ALA A 636 15.75 -3.22 24.11
C ALA A 636 15.56 -3.22 22.58
N ALA A 637 14.43 -2.69 22.11
CA ALA A 637 14.13 -2.55 20.67
C ALA A 637 14.88 -1.36 20.04
N ASN A 638 16.21 -1.33 20.18
CA ASN A 638 17.09 -0.30 19.65
C ASN A 638 18.40 -0.93 19.11
N SER A 639 19.28 -0.11 18.54
CA SER A 639 20.56 -0.59 17.98
C SER A 639 21.49 -1.24 19.02
N SER A 640 21.39 -0.85 20.29
CA SER A 640 22.19 -1.44 21.37
C SER A 640 21.67 -2.83 21.74
N GLY A 641 20.35 -3.03 21.81
CA GLY A 641 19.75 -4.35 22.02
C GLY A 641 19.96 -5.29 20.83
N GLU A 642 19.85 -4.80 19.59
CA GLU A 642 20.19 -5.59 18.40
C GLU A 642 21.67 -6.02 18.41
N ALA A 643 22.59 -5.19 18.90
CA ALA A 643 24.00 -5.60 19.06
C ALA A 643 24.17 -6.77 20.04
N VAL A 644 23.37 -6.83 21.12
CA VAL A 644 23.33 -7.98 22.06
C VAL A 644 22.86 -9.25 21.36
N VAL A 645 21.79 -9.12 20.59
CA VAL A 645 21.19 -10.21 19.83
C VAL A 645 22.18 -10.76 18.79
N GLN A 646 22.88 -9.88 18.05
CA GLN A 646 23.91 -10.27 17.08
C GLN A 646 25.12 -10.95 17.73
N TYR A 647 25.52 -10.49 18.92
CA TYR A 647 26.64 -11.07 19.67
C TYR A 647 26.34 -12.52 20.09
N PHE A 648 25.21 -12.75 20.78
CA PHE A 648 24.84 -14.09 21.24
C PHE A 648 24.37 -15.04 20.14
N SER A 649 23.97 -14.51 18.97
CA SER A 649 23.68 -15.32 17.78
C SER A 649 24.90 -15.55 16.88
N GLY A 650 26.10 -15.13 17.30
CA GLY A 650 27.34 -15.29 16.52
C GLY A 650 27.37 -14.59 15.16
N LYS A 651 26.59 -13.53 14.99
CA LYS A 651 26.71 -12.59 13.85
C LYS A 651 27.82 -11.56 14.09
N SER A 652 28.14 -11.26 15.33
CA SER A 652 29.23 -10.36 15.71
C SER A 652 30.03 -10.94 16.87
N ASP A 653 31.34 -10.71 16.89
CA ASP A 653 32.21 -11.01 18.03
C ASP A 653 32.48 -9.78 18.90
N ASN A 654 31.93 -8.63 18.54
CA ASN A 654 32.10 -7.39 19.29
C ASN A 654 31.24 -7.40 20.56
N LEU A 655 31.87 -7.13 21.72
CA LEU A 655 31.18 -7.03 23.01
C LEU A 655 30.20 -5.82 22.99
N PRO A 656 28.88 -6.05 23.11
CA PRO A 656 27.88 -5.00 22.98
C PRO A 656 27.75 -4.18 24.28
N PRO A 657 27.32 -2.91 24.22
CA PRO A 657 27.03 -2.09 25.41
C PRO A 657 26.00 -2.76 26.31
N SER A 658 26.20 -2.69 27.62
CA SER A 658 25.24 -3.22 28.62
C SER A 658 24.12 -2.22 28.92
N CYS A 659 24.44 -0.97 29.23
CA CYS A 659 23.42 0.05 29.48
C CYS A 659 22.71 0.44 28.18
N ASN A 660 21.41 0.75 28.28
CA ASN A 660 20.53 1.07 27.15
C ASN A 660 20.30 -0.08 26.16
N SER A 661 20.86 -1.27 26.39
CA SER A 661 20.69 -2.44 25.52
C SER A 661 19.59 -3.40 26.01
N PHE A 662 19.03 -3.18 27.19
CA PHE A 662 17.98 -4.03 27.77
C PHE A 662 17.00 -3.21 28.62
N GLU A 663 15.81 -3.77 28.80
CA GLU A 663 14.73 -3.31 29.67
C GLU A 663 14.56 -4.31 30.82
N ARG A 664 14.31 -3.79 32.04
CA ARG A 664 14.09 -4.60 33.24
C ARG A 664 12.62 -5.01 33.34
N MET A 665 12.37 -6.26 33.68
CA MET A 665 11.03 -6.78 33.89
C MET A 665 10.49 -6.41 35.27
N ASN A 666 9.16 -6.46 35.45
CA ASN A 666 8.50 -6.02 36.69
C ASN A 666 8.91 -6.82 37.94
N ASP A 667 9.32 -8.06 37.76
CA ASP A 667 9.82 -8.97 38.80
C ASP A 667 11.36 -8.92 38.97
N ASP A 668 12.06 -8.11 38.17
CA ASP A 668 13.51 -7.95 38.30
C ASP A 668 13.86 -7.19 39.60
N THR A 669 14.55 -7.88 40.49
CA THR A 669 15.06 -7.34 41.76
C THR A 669 16.58 -7.21 41.75
N SER A 670 17.20 -7.35 40.57
CA SER A 670 18.64 -7.60 40.47
C SER A 670 19.51 -6.36 40.65
N GLN A 671 20.62 -6.53 41.36
CA GLN A 671 21.66 -5.50 41.43
C GLN A 671 22.54 -5.46 40.18
N LEU A 672 22.66 -6.60 39.50
CA LEU A 672 23.33 -6.73 38.22
C LEU A 672 22.67 -5.82 37.18
N ALA A 673 21.36 -5.86 36.99
CA ALA A 673 20.68 -4.98 36.02
C ALA A 673 20.77 -3.49 36.41
N LEU A 674 20.66 -3.16 37.70
CA LEU A 674 20.79 -1.78 38.20
C LEU A 674 22.17 -1.16 37.94
N ASN A 675 23.22 -1.99 37.86
CA ASN A 675 24.61 -1.55 37.73
C ASN A 675 25.19 -1.93 36.36
N CYS A 676 24.40 -1.80 35.28
CA CYS A 676 24.81 -2.13 33.90
C CYS A 676 26.15 -1.53 33.51
N ASN A 677 26.44 -0.29 33.93
CA ASN A 677 27.65 0.45 33.58
C ASN A 677 28.93 -0.18 34.12
N ARG A 678 28.79 -1.13 35.06
CA ARG A 678 29.89 -1.84 35.70
C ARG A 678 30.09 -3.25 35.15
N TRP A 679 29.41 -3.61 34.06
CA TRP A 679 29.53 -4.95 33.48
C TRP A 679 30.83 -5.14 32.69
N GLY A 680 31.28 -6.41 32.63
CA GLY A 680 32.38 -6.83 31.75
C GLY A 680 33.78 -6.68 32.36
N ASN A 681 34.77 -7.30 31.70
CA ASN A 681 36.20 -7.22 32.05
C ASN A 681 37.08 -7.46 30.81
N ASP A 682 38.04 -6.57 30.56
CA ASP A 682 39.11 -6.63 29.53
C ASP A 682 40.44 -6.41 30.24
N ASP A 683 40.82 -7.40 31.04
CA ASP A 683 42.13 -7.57 31.68
C ASP A 683 42.69 -6.37 32.47
N SER A 684 41.92 -5.30 32.69
CA SER A 684 42.37 -4.11 33.42
C SER A 684 41.26 -3.17 33.97
N GLN A 685 40.06 -3.04 33.36
CA GLN A 685 38.97 -2.19 33.90
C GLN A 685 37.54 -2.67 33.54
N LEU A 686 36.53 -2.15 34.26
CA LEU A 686 35.09 -2.30 33.97
C LEU A 686 34.68 -1.27 32.90
N PHE A 687 33.93 -1.66 31.86
CA PHE A 687 33.55 -0.72 30.77
C PHE A 687 32.12 -0.92 30.22
N GLY A 688 31.23 -1.56 30.98
CA GLY A 688 29.79 -1.58 30.68
C GLY A 688 29.44 -2.34 29.40
N LYS A 689 29.87 -3.60 29.31
CA LYS A 689 29.61 -4.48 28.16
C LYS A 689 29.04 -5.83 28.58
N TRP A 690 28.29 -6.46 27.70
CA TRP A 690 27.94 -7.88 27.82
C TRP A 690 29.14 -8.76 27.52
N GLY A 691 29.17 -9.95 28.14
CA GLY A 691 30.18 -10.97 27.90
C GLY A 691 31.54 -10.70 28.56
N HIS A 692 32.45 -11.65 28.40
CA HIS A 692 33.80 -11.61 28.93
C HIS A 692 34.83 -11.87 27.83
N LYS A 693 35.86 -11.03 27.72
CA LYS A 693 36.84 -11.12 26.62
C LYS A 693 37.58 -12.45 26.55
N LYS A 694 37.84 -13.12 27.68
CA LYS A 694 38.45 -14.47 27.71
C LYS A 694 37.48 -15.64 27.49
N PHE A 695 36.16 -15.41 27.57
CA PHE A 695 35.15 -16.48 27.53
C PHE A 695 34.17 -16.32 26.35
N HIS A 696 34.72 -16.06 25.15
CA HIS A 696 33.98 -15.79 23.89
C HIS A 696 33.75 -17.05 23.02
N GLY A 697 33.68 -18.23 23.63
CA GLY A 697 33.49 -19.51 22.94
C GLY A 697 32.02 -19.95 22.77
N GLU A 698 31.81 -21.21 22.40
CA GLU A 698 30.49 -21.81 22.14
C GLU A 698 29.49 -21.71 23.31
N LYS A 699 29.98 -21.54 24.54
CA LYS A 699 29.16 -21.43 25.78
C LYS A 699 29.07 -20.00 26.35
N MET A 700 29.36 -18.95 25.57
CA MET A 700 29.41 -17.57 26.09
C MET A 700 28.08 -17.04 26.69
N MET A 701 26.93 -17.57 26.25
CA MET A 701 25.60 -17.23 26.82
C MET A 701 25.45 -17.69 28.28
N TYR A 702 26.31 -18.60 28.72
CA TYR A 702 26.27 -19.25 30.01
C TYR A 702 27.49 -18.86 30.86
N ASN A 703 28.62 -18.58 30.22
CA ASN A 703 29.86 -18.23 30.89
C ASN A 703 30.07 -16.71 30.91
N HIS A 704 29.66 -16.05 32.01
CA HIS A 704 29.82 -14.60 32.22
C HIS A 704 29.09 -13.74 31.18
N ALA A 705 27.86 -14.11 30.79
CA ALA A 705 27.06 -13.34 29.83
C ALA A 705 26.78 -11.91 30.31
N ALA A 706 26.46 -11.77 31.60
CA ALA A 706 26.31 -10.50 32.30
C ALA A 706 26.96 -10.63 33.67
N PHE A 707 27.91 -9.78 34.03
CA PHE A 707 28.55 -9.88 35.33
C PHE A 707 29.25 -8.60 35.76
N ILE A 708 29.36 -8.43 37.08
CA ILE A 708 30.25 -7.48 37.74
C ILE A 708 31.29 -8.31 38.50
N PRO A 709 32.58 -8.18 38.17
CA PRO A 709 33.66 -8.92 38.81
C PRO A 709 33.52 -8.97 40.34
N HIS A 710 33.61 -10.18 40.89
CA HIS A 710 33.54 -10.48 42.32
C HIS A 710 32.22 -10.11 43.03
N LYS A 711 31.17 -9.68 42.32
CA LYS A 711 29.90 -9.25 42.94
C LYS A 711 28.66 -9.99 42.48
N TYR A 712 28.25 -9.83 41.23
CA TYR A 712 26.97 -10.33 40.73
C TYR A 712 27.16 -10.92 39.35
N HIS A 713 26.65 -12.13 39.10
CA HIS A 713 26.92 -12.85 37.86
C HIS A 713 25.66 -13.51 37.31
N TRP A 714 25.57 -13.54 35.99
CA TRP A 714 24.85 -14.54 35.22
C TRP A 714 25.87 -15.60 34.80
N LEU A 715 25.85 -16.76 35.46
CA LEU A 715 26.82 -17.82 35.23
C LEU A 715 26.18 -19.21 35.34
N ILE A 716 26.43 -20.06 34.36
CA ILE A 716 26.08 -21.48 34.36
C ILE A 716 27.30 -22.25 33.83
N VAL A 717 28.18 -22.66 34.74
CA VAL A 717 29.36 -23.49 34.43
C VAL A 717 29.38 -24.72 35.31
N SER A 718 30.16 -25.74 34.94
CA SER A 718 30.29 -26.98 35.72
C SER A 718 30.62 -26.68 37.19
N GLY A 719 29.71 -27.04 38.09
CA GLY A 719 29.85 -26.84 39.54
C GLY A 719 29.52 -25.44 40.08
N GLN A 720 29.15 -24.46 39.23
CA GLN A 720 28.85 -23.09 39.70
C GLN A 720 27.77 -22.41 38.86
N TRP A 721 26.59 -22.23 39.47
CA TRP A 721 25.44 -21.56 38.87
C TRP A 721 25.09 -20.31 39.70
N LEU A 722 25.18 -19.13 39.09
CA LEU A 722 25.03 -17.83 39.73
C LEU A 722 23.94 -17.02 39.05
N CYS A 723 23.10 -16.38 39.86
CA CYS A 723 22.04 -15.48 39.43
C CYS A 723 22.07 -14.23 40.30
N ASP A 724 22.65 -13.17 39.76
CA ASP A 724 22.82 -11.89 40.45
C ASP A 724 23.48 -12.03 41.85
N ASP A 725 24.38 -13.00 41.99
CA ASP A 725 25.16 -13.27 43.20
C ASP A 725 26.65 -13.49 42.89
N GLY A 726 27.47 -13.52 43.95
CA GLY A 726 28.93 -13.38 43.85
C GLY A 726 29.69 -14.51 44.54
N GLY A 727 30.89 -14.79 44.00
CA GLY A 727 31.88 -15.84 44.33
C GLY A 727 32.08 -16.32 45.79
N GLY A 728 31.54 -15.66 46.80
CA GLY A 728 31.90 -15.85 48.22
C GLY A 728 30.78 -16.42 49.09
N SER A 729 30.97 -17.67 49.52
CA SER A 729 30.42 -18.31 50.73
C SER A 729 28.95 -18.00 51.10
N SER A 730 28.02 -18.43 50.25
CA SER A 730 26.72 -19.07 50.61
C SER A 730 25.87 -19.16 49.34
N PHE A 731 26.29 -19.98 48.38
CA PHE A 731 25.46 -20.29 47.20
C PHE A 731 24.42 -21.32 47.60
N ILE A 732 23.41 -20.91 48.35
CA ILE A 732 22.29 -21.79 48.65
C ILE A 732 21.45 -21.87 47.37
N LEU A 733 21.78 -22.86 46.55
CA LEU A 733 20.91 -23.34 45.50
C LEU A 733 19.75 -24.05 46.17
N SER A 734 18.55 -23.60 45.88
CA SER A 734 17.32 -24.23 46.37
C SER A 734 16.66 -24.99 45.23
N PRO A 735 16.04 -26.16 45.50
CA PRO A 735 15.17 -26.80 44.52
C PRO A 735 14.14 -25.78 44.01
N GLY A 736 14.07 -25.59 42.70
CA GLY A 736 13.23 -24.59 42.04
C GLY A 736 13.94 -23.31 41.58
N ASP A 737 15.21 -23.09 41.93
CA ASP A 737 16.03 -22.04 41.31
C ASP A 737 16.19 -22.33 39.81
N PHE A 738 16.18 -21.31 38.96
CA PHE A 738 16.27 -21.50 37.52
C PHE A 738 17.01 -20.39 36.76
N TRP A 739 17.46 -20.74 35.56
CA TRP A 739 18.04 -19.87 34.54
C TRP A 739 17.45 -20.26 33.19
N LYS A 740 16.86 -19.29 32.51
CA LYS A 740 16.21 -19.49 31.22
C LYS A 740 16.58 -18.38 30.26
N ILE A 741 16.81 -18.77 29.02
CA ILE A 741 16.98 -17.83 27.90
C ILE A 741 15.88 -18.11 26.90
N TYR A 742 15.22 -17.04 26.47
CA TYR A 742 14.21 -17.12 25.43
C TYR A 742 14.62 -16.23 24.26
N GLU A 743 14.27 -16.69 23.05
CA GLU A 743 14.26 -15.84 21.87
C GLU A 743 12.83 -15.43 21.54
N MET A 744 12.70 -14.25 20.96
CA MET A 744 11.46 -13.88 20.29
C MET A 744 11.77 -13.28 18.91
N ARG A 745 11.09 -13.85 17.91
CA ARG A 745 10.82 -13.17 16.66
C ARG A 745 9.82 -12.05 16.89
N ILE A 746 10.30 -10.80 17.08
CA ILE A 746 9.44 -9.68 16.70
C ILE A 746 9.35 -9.74 15.19
N GLN A 747 8.15 -9.98 14.69
CA GLN A 747 7.81 -9.67 13.33
C GLN A 747 7.83 -8.14 13.21
N ILE A 748 9.03 -7.53 13.14
CA ILE A 748 9.19 -6.15 12.69
C ILE A 748 8.52 -6.17 11.33
N CYS A 749 7.45 -5.41 11.19
CA CYS A 749 6.54 -5.61 10.08
C CYS A 749 7.08 -5.05 8.76
N TRP A 750 8.30 -5.44 8.36
CA TRP A 750 8.68 -5.50 6.96
C TRP A 750 7.71 -6.40 6.20
N ALA A 751 7.22 -7.45 6.87
CA ALA A 751 6.10 -8.26 6.40
C ALA A 751 4.73 -7.55 6.42
N LEU A 752 4.50 -6.45 7.17
CA LEU A 752 3.27 -5.61 7.05
C LEU A 752 3.46 -4.37 6.19
N ILE A 753 4.67 -3.93 5.83
CA ILE A 753 4.80 -2.99 4.71
C ILE A 753 4.49 -3.74 3.41
N THR A 754 4.96 -4.98 3.29
CA THR A 754 4.60 -5.84 2.15
C THR A 754 3.19 -6.41 2.27
N SER A 755 2.69 -6.82 3.44
CA SER A 755 1.30 -7.32 3.58
C SER A 755 0.24 -6.23 3.78
N VAL A 756 0.54 -4.99 4.16
CA VAL A 756 -0.43 -3.88 4.03
C VAL A 756 -0.51 -3.44 2.57
N LEU A 757 0.59 -3.43 1.82
CA LEU A 757 0.54 -3.23 0.36
C LEU A 757 -0.16 -4.41 -0.34
N LEU A 758 0.09 -5.66 0.10
CA LEU A 758 -0.58 -6.85 -0.42
C LEU A 758 -2.03 -6.97 0.06
N MET A 759 -2.42 -6.44 1.23
CA MET A 759 -3.81 -6.46 1.72
C MET A 759 -4.60 -5.23 1.27
N THR A 760 -3.99 -4.09 0.94
CA THR A 760 -4.67 -3.05 0.15
C THR A 760 -4.85 -3.47 -1.31
N TYR A 761 -4.00 -4.38 -1.79
CA TYR A 761 -4.16 -5.06 -3.08
C TYR A 761 -5.20 -6.19 -2.98
N VAL A 762 -5.17 -7.01 -1.92
CA VAL A 762 -6.11 -8.12 -1.67
C VAL A 762 -7.48 -7.64 -1.19
N GLU A 763 -7.64 -6.47 -0.57
CA GLU A 763 -8.97 -5.87 -0.33
C GLU A 763 -9.52 -5.18 -1.58
N ASN A 764 -8.67 -4.65 -2.46
CA ASN A 764 -9.11 -4.24 -3.82
C ASN A 764 -9.41 -5.45 -4.72
N LEU A 765 -8.81 -6.62 -4.46
CA LEU A 765 -9.16 -7.89 -5.10
C LEU A 765 -10.36 -8.58 -4.42
N ALA A 766 -10.54 -8.46 -3.10
CA ALA A 766 -11.63 -9.10 -2.36
C ALA A 766 -12.95 -8.30 -2.42
N PHE A 767 -12.88 -6.97 -2.53
CA PHE A 767 -14.04 -6.15 -2.87
C PHE A 767 -14.43 -6.27 -4.35
N ARG A 768 -13.53 -6.79 -5.20
CA ARG A 768 -13.91 -7.32 -6.52
C ARG A 768 -14.45 -8.74 -6.43
N THR A 769 -14.08 -9.56 -5.44
CA THR A 769 -14.57 -10.96 -5.32
C THR A 769 -15.87 -11.19 -4.56
N ALA A 770 -16.48 -10.18 -3.92
CA ALA A 770 -17.77 -10.34 -3.23
C ALA A 770 -19.01 -9.89 -4.05
N SER A 771 -18.85 -9.66 -5.35
CA SER A 771 -19.97 -9.51 -6.29
C SER A 771 -19.69 -10.27 -7.59
N TYR A 772 -19.29 -11.55 -7.49
CA TYR A 772 -19.24 -12.44 -8.65
C TYR A 772 -20.61 -13.07 -8.89
N THR A 773 -21.42 -12.40 -9.71
CA THR A 773 -22.53 -13.02 -10.41
C THR A 773 -22.08 -13.28 -11.84
N GLU A 774 -21.98 -14.54 -12.25
CA GLU A 774 -22.09 -15.13 -13.62
C GLU A 774 -21.60 -14.39 -14.90
N SER A 775 -21.03 -13.18 -14.86
CA SER A 775 -20.83 -12.31 -16.04
C SER A 775 -19.37 -11.93 -16.35
N GLU A 776 -18.38 -12.49 -15.67
CA GLU A 776 -16.94 -12.14 -15.86
C GLU A 776 -16.08 -13.25 -16.49
N GLN A 777 -16.67 -14.22 -17.19
CA GLN A 777 -15.89 -15.17 -18.00
C GLN A 777 -15.25 -14.51 -19.24
N ASN A 778 -15.74 -13.33 -19.65
CA ASN A 778 -15.36 -12.63 -20.89
C ASN A 778 -14.10 -11.74 -20.80
N GLN A 779 -13.32 -11.75 -19.70
CA GLN A 779 -12.17 -10.83 -19.52
C GLN A 779 -10.78 -11.48 -19.48
N VAL A 780 -10.68 -12.81 -19.44
CA VAL A 780 -9.38 -13.53 -19.40
C VAL A 780 -9.15 -14.37 -20.65
N PHE A 781 -10.23 -14.84 -21.27
CA PHE A 781 -10.17 -15.61 -22.49
C PHE A 781 -11.09 -15.02 -23.58
N GLU A 782 -10.61 -14.93 -24.82
CA GLU A 782 -11.48 -14.68 -25.97
C GLU A 782 -12.15 -16.00 -26.40
N ILE A 783 -13.47 -15.96 -26.60
CA ILE A 783 -14.30 -17.17 -26.78
C ILE A 783 -14.79 -17.27 -28.22
N HIS A 784 -14.57 -18.44 -28.84
CA HIS A 784 -15.17 -18.82 -30.12
C HIS A 784 -16.11 -20.00 -29.93
N ASN A 785 -17.42 -19.72 -29.93
CA ASN A 785 -18.46 -20.73 -29.76
C ASN A 785 -18.58 -21.66 -30.98
N ASP A 786 -18.79 -22.96 -30.75
CA ASP A 786 -18.87 -24.01 -31.78
C ASP A 786 -17.57 -24.21 -32.59
N PHE A 787 -16.43 -23.88 -31.99
CA PHE A 787 -15.10 -24.11 -32.56
C PHE A 787 -14.20 -24.85 -31.58
N LYS A 788 -13.24 -25.59 -32.13
CA LYS A 788 -12.12 -26.16 -31.38
C LYS A 788 -10.83 -26.06 -32.18
N LEU A 789 -9.71 -25.86 -31.48
CA LEU A 789 -8.39 -25.92 -32.07
C LEU A 789 -7.93 -27.39 -32.12
N VAL A 790 -7.60 -27.89 -33.32
CA VAL A 790 -7.19 -29.29 -33.53
C VAL A 790 -5.70 -29.41 -33.83
N GLY A 791 -5.07 -30.50 -33.37
CA GLY A 791 -3.64 -30.77 -33.63
C GLY A 791 -2.66 -30.07 -32.68
N HIS A 792 -3.16 -29.28 -31.74
CA HIS A 792 -2.38 -28.55 -30.73
C HIS A 792 -2.75 -28.92 -29.29
N VAL A 793 -3.64 -29.90 -29.11
CA VAL A 793 -4.04 -30.40 -27.78
C VAL A 793 -2.90 -31.21 -27.19
N PHE A 794 -2.40 -30.81 -26.02
CA PHE A 794 -1.34 -31.55 -25.31
C PHE A 794 -1.82 -32.19 -24.01
N GLU A 795 -2.98 -31.78 -23.47
CA GLU A 795 -3.59 -32.38 -22.30
C GLU A 795 -5.11 -32.46 -22.45
N THR A 796 -5.71 -33.52 -21.91
CA THR A 796 -7.17 -33.70 -21.91
C THR A 796 -7.62 -34.17 -20.52
N SER A 797 -8.68 -33.56 -20.00
CA SER A 797 -9.23 -33.88 -18.68
C SER A 797 -10.75 -33.77 -18.66
N ILE A 798 -11.39 -34.42 -17.67
CA ILE A 798 -12.84 -34.38 -17.50
C ILE A 798 -13.19 -33.44 -16.34
N VAL A 799 -13.43 -32.18 -16.66
CA VAL A 799 -13.70 -31.10 -15.70
C VAL A 799 -14.66 -30.08 -16.28
N ASP A 800 -15.33 -29.33 -15.41
CA ASP A 800 -16.15 -28.21 -15.85
C ASP A 800 -15.31 -27.08 -16.47
N GLU A 801 -15.99 -26.16 -17.14
CA GLU A 801 -15.37 -25.09 -17.91
C GLU A 801 -14.48 -24.19 -17.05
N PHE A 802 -14.87 -23.98 -15.79
CA PHE A 802 -14.15 -23.15 -14.84
C PHE A 802 -12.84 -23.80 -14.39
N ASP A 803 -12.87 -25.08 -14.01
CA ASP A 803 -11.66 -25.81 -13.64
C ASP A 803 -10.75 -26.03 -14.86
N CYS A 804 -11.31 -26.18 -16.06
CA CYS A 804 -10.56 -26.23 -17.31
C CYS A 804 -9.77 -24.93 -17.57
N GLY A 805 -10.45 -23.78 -17.45
CA GLY A 805 -9.82 -22.47 -17.56
C GLY A 805 -8.74 -22.24 -16.50
N LEU A 806 -9.00 -22.62 -15.25
CA LEU A 806 -8.01 -22.52 -14.17
C LEU A 806 -6.76 -23.36 -14.43
N ARG A 807 -6.93 -24.57 -14.97
CA ARG A 807 -5.78 -25.42 -15.37
C ARG A 807 -4.99 -24.77 -16.49
N CYS A 808 -5.65 -24.21 -17.50
CA CYS A 808 -4.97 -23.49 -18.57
C CYS A 808 -4.21 -22.25 -18.08
N VAL A 809 -4.78 -21.51 -17.13
CA VAL A 809 -4.10 -20.34 -16.53
C VAL A 809 -2.83 -20.76 -15.78
N ARG A 810 -2.88 -21.91 -15.08
CA ARG A 810 -1.80 -22.41 -14.21
C ARG A 810 -0.73 -23.20 -14.97
N ASP A 811 -1.06 -23.81 -16.10
CA ASP A 811 -0.11 -24.54 -16.92
C ASP A 811 0.54 -23.62 -17.96
N TRP A 812 1.86 -23.48 -17.89
CA TRP A 812 2.64 -22.58 -18.74
C TRP A 812 2.65 -22.96 -20.22
N LYS A 813 2.34 -24.22 -20.56
CA LYS A 813 2.21 -24.66 -21.95
C LYS A 813 0.85 -24.31 -22.54
N CYS A 814 -0.14 -24.01 -21.71
CA CYS A 814 -1.49 -23.72 -22.19
C CYS A 814 -1.64 -22.26 -22.63
N LEU A 815 -1.79 -22.08 -23.94
CA LEU A 815 -2.06 -20.77 -24.56
C LEU A 815 -3.55 -20.60 -24.87
N SER A 816 -4.26 -21.70 -25.09
CA SER A 816 -5.70 -21.74 -25.27
C SER A 816 -6.27 -23.09 -24.86
N TYR A 817 -7.59 -23.25 -24.74
CA TYR A 817 -8.22 -24.55 -24.47
C TYR A 817 -9.55 -24.72 -25.21
N ASN A 818 -9.95 -25.97 -25.47
CA ASN A 818 -11.29 -26.34 -25.94
C ASN A 818 -12.08 -26.91 -24.76
N HIS A 819 -13.35 -26.56 -24.64
CA HIS A 819 -14.24 -27.16 -23.65
C HIS A 819 -15.55 -27.61 -24.30
N ASN A 820 -16.02 -28.80 -23.93
CA ASN A 820 -17.32 -29.33 -24.32
C ASN A 820 -18.19 -29.43 -23.07
N GLY A 821 -19.42 -28.90 -23.15
CA GLY A 821 -20.39 -28.78 -22.06
C GLY A 821 -20.67 -30.08 -21.28
N ASP A 822 -20.32 -31.25 -21.84
CA ASP A 822 -20.32 -32.55 -21.17
C ASP A 822 -19.05 -32.85 -20.34
N LYS A 823 -18.35 -31.79 -19.89
CA LYS A 823 -17.12 -31.80 -19.06
C LYS A 823 -15.82 -32.24 -19.75
N SER A 824 -15.70 -32.21 -21.08
CA SER A 824 -14.41 -32.50 -21.73
C SER A 824 -13.58 -31.24 -21.90
N CYS A 825 -12.40 -31.19 -21.28
CA CYS A 825 -11.44 -30.09 -21.32
C CYS A 825 -10.18 -30.51 -22.10
N GLU A 826 -9.81 -29.76 -23.14
CA GLU A 826 -8.61 -29.99 -23.97
C GLU A 826 -7.70 -28.75 -23.92
N LEU A 827 -6.52 -28.85 -23.32
CA LEU A 827 -5.55 -27.74 -23.25
C LEU A 827 -4.67 -27.71 -24.51
N ASN A 828 -4.47 -26.53 -25.08
CA ASN A 828 -3.72 -26.32 -26.32
C ASN A 828 -2.46 -25.47 -26.12
N ASP A 829 -1.39 -25.80 -26.85
CA ASP A 829 -0.10 -25.10 -26.81
C ASP A 829 0.04 -23.99 -27.86
N GLN A 830 -1.05 -23.65 -28.55
CA GLN A 830 -1.12 -22.63 -29.58
C GLN A 830 -2.41 -21.81 -29.45
N THR A 831 -2.49 -20.69 -30.19
CA THR A 831 -3.72 -19.89 -30.33
C THR A 831 -4.25 -19.93 -31.77
N TRP A 832 -5.51 -19.57 -32.00
CA TRP A 832 -6.07 -19.51 -33.35
C TRP A 832 -5.41 -18.44 -34.23
N LEU A 833 -4.90 -17.36 -33.64
CA LEU A 833 -4.10 -16.34 -34.33
C LEU A 833 -2.81 -16.92 -34.92
N LEU A 834 -2.16 -17.84 -34.21
CA LEU A 834 -0.93 -18.50 -34.65
C LEU A 834 -1.20 -19.69 -35.59
N SER A 835 -2.33 -20.37 -35.41
CA SER A 835 -2.74 -21.53 -36.20
C SER A 835 -4.19 -21.40 -36.72
N PRO A 836 -4.49 -20.42 -37.60
CA PRO A 836 -5.87 -20.11 -38.01
C PRO A 836 -6.55 -21.23 -38.79
N VAL A 837 -5.77 -22.05 -39.49
CA VAL A 837 -6.28 -23.22 -40.24
C VAL A 837 -6.66 -24.37 -39.31
N ALA A 838 -6.08 -24.41 -38.10
CA ALA A 838 -6.30 -25.44 -37.10
C ALA A 838 -7.57 -25.19 -36.26
N LEU A 839 -8.15 -23.98 -36.31
CA LEU A 839 -9.45 -23.72 -35.69
C LEU A 839 -10.53 -24.31 -36.61
N LYS A 840 -11.23 -25.34 -36.13
CA LYS A 840 -12.26 -26.04 -36.90
C LYS A 840 -13.62 -25.89 -36.23
N PRO A 841 -14.71 -25.78 -37.01
CA PRO A 841 -16.06 -25.88 -36.46
C PRO A 841 -16.23 -27.24 -35.78
N ALA A 842 -16.73 -27.24 -34.55
CA ALA A 842 -16.99 -28.43 -33.75
C ALA A 842 -18.21 -28.20 -32.87
N ASN A 843 -19.32 -28.85 -33.23
CA ASN A 843 -20.61 -28.70 -32.55
C ASN A 843 -20.51 -29.17 -31.10
N GLY A 844 -20.86 -28.29 -30.15
CA GLY A 844 -20.80 -28.56 -28.70
C GLY A 844 -19.44 -28.28 -28.04
N PHE A 845 -18.44 -27.78 -28.77
CA PHE A 845 -17.18 -27.30 -28.22
C PHE A 845 -17.06 -25.78 -28.32
N ASN A 846 -16.53 -25.16 -27.27
CA ASN A 846 -16.14 -23.75 -27.24
C ASN A 846 -14.61 -23.65 -27.11
N TYR A 847 -14.02 -22.70 -27.82
CA TYR A 847 -12.58 -22.42 -27.81
C TYR A 847 -12.28 -21.14 -27.02
N TYR A 848 -11.21 -21.13 -26.21
CA TYR A 848 -10.85 -20.07 -25.26
C TYR A 848 -9.36 -19.72 -25.37
N GLU A 849 -8.97 -18.47 -25.68
CA GLU A 849 -7.55 -18.05 -25.79
C GLU A 849 -7.11 -16.96 -24.80
N LYS A 850 -5.88 -17.01 -24.31
CA LYS A 850 -5.38 -16.16 -23.21
C LYS A 850 -4.92 -14.76 -23.69
N GLU A 851 -5.56 -13.67 -23.22
CA GLU A 851 -5.08 -12.29 -23.43
C GLU A 851 -4.25 -11.76 -22.23
N GLY A 852 -3.09 -11.12 -22.47
CA GLY A 852 -2.29 -10.51 -21.40
C GLY A 852 -1.42 -9.32 -21.85
N ARG A 853 -1.24 -8.33 -20.96
CA ARG A 853 -0.35 -7.17 -21.19
C ARG A 853 1.10 -7.64 -21.38
N GLY A 854 1.79 -7.07 -22.37
CA GLY A 854 3.16 -7.39 -22.76
C GLY A 854 3.29 -8.53 -23.77
N PHE A 855 2.22 -9.25 -24.09
CA PHE A 855 2.26 -10.33 -25.09
C PHE A 855 1.96 -9.84 -26.51
N HIS A 856 1.36 -8.65 -26.65
CA HIS A 856 0.98 -8.07 -27.95
C HIS A 856 1.41 -6.59 -28.06
N PRO A 857 1.81 -6.10 -29.24
CA PRO A 857 2.16 -4.68 -29.44
C PRO A 857 0.99 -3.72 -29.21
N SER A 858 -0.27 -4.16 -29.35
CA SER A 858 -1.45 -3.32 -29.01
C SER A 858 -1.65 -3.16 -27.51
N ASN A 859 -1.05 -4.03 -26.68
CA ASN A 859 -1.14 -4.00 -25.23
C ASN A 859 0.26 -4.17 -24.57
N PRO A 860 1.21 -3.25 -24.83
CA PRO A 860 2.56 -3.36 -24.30
C PRO A 860 2.62 -2.91 -22.83
N GLY A 861 3.61 -3.40 -22.08
CA GLY A 861 3.94 -2.82 -20.76
C GLY A 861 4.77 -1.55 -20.90
N ARG A 862 4.91 -0.74 -19.86
CA ARG A 862 5.83 0.41 -19.87
C ARG A 862 7.29 0.00 -19.70
N SER A 863 7.54 -1.14 -19.04
CA SER A 863 8.86 -1.71 -18.80
C SER A 863 8.74 -3.17 -18.36
N CYS A 864 9.86 -3.89 -18.25
CA CYS A 864 9.86 -5.24 -17.67
C CYS A 864 9.38 -5.24 -16.21
N MET A 865 9.67 -4.19 -15.44
CA MET A 865 9.18 -4.04 -14.07
C MET A 865 7.66 -3.79 -14.02
N ASP A 866 7.13 -3.05 -14.99
CA ASP A 866 5.69 -2.79 -15.15
C ASP A 866 4.93 -4.10 -15.45
N LEU A 867 5.44 -4.89 -16.40
CA LEU A 867 4.86 -6.19 -16.74
C LEU A 867 4.85 -7.16 -15.56
N ARG A 868 5.92 -7.17 -14.75
CA ARG A 868 6.01 -8.01 -13.54
C ARG A 868 4.96 -7.67 -12.47
N SER A 869 4.38 -6.47 -12.50
CA SER A 869 3.44 -6.01 -11.48
C SER A 869 2.03 -6.57 -11.62
N GLU A 870 1.71 -7.21 -12.75
CA GLU A 870 0.34 -7.67 -13.05
C GLU A 870 0.16 -9.19 -12.89
N HIS A 871 1.18 -10.03 -13.11
CA HIS A 871 1.11 -11.51 -12.98
C HIS A 871 2.52 -12.12 -12.70
N PRO A 872 2.63 -13.37 -12.19
CA PRO A 872 3.91 -14.09 -12.17
C PRO A 872 4.35 -14.40 -13.61
N LEU A 873 5.13 -13.49 -14.19
CA LEU A 873 5.70 -13.63 -15.53
C LEU A 873 7.03 -14.37 -15.48
N LEU A 874 7.33 -15.14 -16.54
CA LEU A 874 8.59 -15.88 -16.71
C LEU A 874 9.63 -15.01 -17.42
N ASN A 875 10.89 -15.46 -17.44
CA ASN A 875 11.91 -14.82 -18.28
C ASN A 875 11.53 -15.02 -19.75
N GLY A 876 11.58 -13.98 -20.57
CA GLY A 876 11.16 -14.12 -21.95
C GLY A 876 11.04 -12.81 -22.71
N GLU A 877 10.43 -12.92 -23.89
CA GLU A 877 10.22 -11.80 -24.80
C GLU A 877 8.89 -11.12 -24.50
N TYR A 878 8.92 -9.79 -24.42
CA TYR A 878 7.74 -8.99 -24.12
C TYR A 878 7.74 -7.71 -24.94
N TRP A 879 6.54 -7.17 -25.19
CA TRP A 879 6.34 -5.86 -25.78
C TRP A 879 6.33 -4.79 -24.69
N ILE A 880 7.20 -3.79 -24.82
CA ILE A 880 7.18 -2.60 -23.99
C ILE A 880 7.07 -1.31 -24.81
N ASP A 881 6.44 -0.29 -24.25
CA ASP A 881 6.39 1.07 -24.77
C ASP A 881 6.89 2.04 -23.68
N PRO A 882 8.22 2.27 -23.59
CA PRO A 882 8.80 3.16 -22.58
C PRO A 882 8.28 4.59 -22.66
N GLU A 883 7.97 5.06 -23.87
CA GLU A 883 7.50 6.44 -24.11
C GLU A 883 6.00 6.57 -23.86
N GLY A 884 5.22 5.52 -24.13
CA GLY A 884 3.76 5.56 -24.12
C GLY A 884 3.17 6.25 -25.33
N ASN A 885 3.92 6.29 -26.42
CA ASN A 885 3.53 6.96 -27.67
C ASN A 885 2.89 5.99 -28.67
N ARG A 886 2.53 4.78 -28.24
CA ARG A 886 2.00 3.69 -29.09
C ARG A 886 2.99 3.20 -30.14
N ASN A 887 4.29 3.32 -29.86
CA ASN A 887 5.36 2.75 -30.67
C ASN A 887 6.12 1.67 -29.87
N PRO A 888 5.46 0.51 -29.63
CA PRO A 888 6.00 -0.56 -28.80
C PRO A 888 7.21 -1.24 -29.45
N MET A 889 8.12 -1.73 -28.61
CA MET A 889 9.28 -2.50 -29.01
C MET A 889 9.31 -3.82 -28.25
N LYS A 890 9.72 -4.90 -28.93
CA LYS A 890 9.93 -6.19 -28.30
C LYS A 890 11.26 -6.19 -27.56
N VAL A 891 11.31 -6.73 -26.36
CA VAL A 891 12.49 -6.76 -25.49
C VAL A 891 12.59 -8.09 -24.75
N TYR A 892 13.75 -8.38 -24.17
CA TYR A 892 13.90 -9.50 -23.24
C TYR A 892 13.84 -9.02 -21.79
N CYS A 893 12.95 -9.64 -21.02
CA CYS A 893 12.80 -9.40 -19.59
C CYS A 893 13.24 -10.62 -18.78
N ASP A 894 14.08 -10.39 -17.77
CA ASP A 894 14.34 -11.37 -16.71
C ASP A 894 13.44 -11.05 -15.51
N MET A 895 12.41 -11.89 -15.35
CA MET A 895 11.33 -11.77 -14.38
C MET A 895 11.55 -12.61 -13.11
N THR A 896 12.66 -13.35 -13.01
CA THR A 896 12.87 -14.32 -11.92
C THR A 896 14.06 -13.98 -11.04
N THR A 897 15.14 -13.45 -11.61
CA THR A 897 16.39 -13.26 -10.84
C THR A 897 16.29 -12.05 -9.92
N ASP A 898 16.59 -12.25 -8.64
CA ASP A 898 16.59 -11.17 -7.61
C ASP A 898 15.28 -10.37 -7.60
N GLY A 899 14.16 -11.09 -7.69
CA GLY A 899 12.82 -10.52 -7.74
C GLY A 899 12.34 -10.14 -9.14
N GLY A 900 13.16 -10.18 -10.20
CA GLY A 900 12.74 -10.00 -11.60
C GLY A 900 12.69 -8.55 -12.09
N GLY A 901 11.96 -8.30 -13.19
CA GLY A 901 11.69 -6.96 -13.72
C GLY A 901 12.88 -6.32 -14.45
N TRP A 902 13.90 -7.13 -14.73
CA TRP A 902 15.15 -6.69 -15.36
C TRP A 902 14.98 -6.59 -16.87
N LEU A 903 15.21 -5.40 -17.43
CA LEU A 903 15.31 -5.20 -18.87
C LEU A 903 16.74 -5.46 -19.33
N LEU A 904 16.91 -6.34 -20.33
CA LEU A 904 18.19 -6.63 -20.96
C LEU A 904 18.60 -5.48 -21.89
N VAL A 905 19.70 -4.78 -21.59
CA VAL A 905 20.20 -3.63 -22.39
C VAL A 905 21.52 -3.90 -23.09
N ALA A 906 22.16 -5.02 -22.76
CA ALA A 906 23.26 -5.57 -23.53
C ALA A 906 23.15 -7.10 -23.52
N ASN A 907 23.15 -7.72 -24.69
CA ASN A 907 23.13 -9.16 -24.88
C ASN A 907 24.17 -9.57 -25.90
N LEU A 908 25.26 -10.12 -25.41
CA LEU A 908 26.30 -10.69 -26.23
C LEU A 908 26.54 -12.14 -25.86
N VAL A 909 26.44 -13.03 -26.83
CA VAL A 909 26.72 -14.46 -26.69
C VAL A 909 27.59 -14.89 -27.86
N THR A 910 28.75 -15.49 -27.57
CA THR A 910 29.66 -15.97 -28.61
C THR A 910 29.19 -17.32 -29.17
N ASP A 911 29.43 -17.55 -30.45
CA ASP A 911 29.29 -18.83 -31.15
C ASP A 911 30.61 -19.62 -31.21
N GLY A 912 31.69 -19.08 -30.65
CA GLY A 912 33.03 -19.68 -30.69
C GLY A 912 33.79 -19.45 -32.00
N SER A 913 33.31 -18.56 -32.87
CA SER A 913 33.96 -18.22 -34.13
C SER A 913 35.30 -17.49 -33.95
N THR A 914 36.23 -17.75 -34.88
CA THR A 914 37.51 -17.06 -34.98
C THR A 914 37.73 -16.64 -36.45
N PRO A 915 37.96 -15.35 -36.76
CA PRO A 915 38.02 -14.21 -35.86
C PRO A 915 36.67 -13.88 -35.19
N LEU A 916 36.73 -13.15 -34.08
CA LEU A 916 35.54 -12.79 -33.31
C LEU A 916 34.54 -12.00 -34.16
N PRO A 917 33.23 -12.15 -33.93
CA PRO A 917 32.22 -11.51 -34.75
C PRO A 917 32.31 -9.99 -34.66
N ILE A 918 32.33 -9.32 -35.83
CA ILE A 918 32.21 -7.86 -35.91
C ILE A 918 30.84 -7.46 -35.36
N TRP A 919 30.83 -6.43 -34.51
CA TRP A 919 29.64 -5.88 -33.88
C TRP A 919 29.69 -4.35 -33.90
N THR A 920 28.54 -3.71 -33.73
CA THR A 920 28.44 -2.26 -33.61
C THR A 920 27.45 -1.91 -32.51
N ALA A 921 27.73 -0.87 -31.73
CA ALA A 921 26.84 -0.43 -30.66
C ALA A 921 25.65 0.36 -31.24
N GLU A 922 24.47 0.11 -30.70
CA GLU A 922 23.24 0.79 -31.08
C GLU A 922 23.21 2.21 -30.50
N SER A 923 23.05 3.20 -31.38
CA SER A 923 23.04 4.63 -31.00
C SER A 923 21.72 5.11 -30.39
N SER A 924 20.66 4.28 -30.48
CA SER A 924 19.35 4.53 -29.87
C SER A 924 18.97 3.39 -28.93
N TYR A 925 18.24 3.69 -27.85
CA TYR A 925 17.75 2.66 -26.95
C TYR A 925 16.78 1.68 -27.64
N ARG A 926 16.14 2.10 -28.74
CA ARG A 926 15.26 1.21 -29.52
C ARG A 926 16.01 0.00 -30.08
N GLY A 927 17.34 0.10 -30.25
CA GLY A 927 18.20 -1.02 -30.62
C GLY A 927 18.19 -2.20 -29.63
N ILE A 928 17.66 -2.02 -28.41
CA ILE A 928 17.44 -3.14 -27.46
C ILE A 928 16.55 -4.24 -28.09
N SER A 929 15.67 -3.93 -29.05
CA SER A 929 14.86 -4.94 -29.73
C SER A 929 15.66 -5.97 -30.54
N ASN A 930 16.93 -5.68 -30.83
CA ASN A 930 17.84 -6.59 -31.52
C ASN A 930 18.47 -7.65 -30.58
N PHE A 931 17.94 -7.83 -29.37
CA PHE A 931 18.48 -8.76 -28.37
C PHE A 931 18.64 -10.20 -28.89
N ALA A 932 17.78 -10.67 -29.80
CA ALA A 932 17.83 -12.01 -30.37
C ALA A 932 19.07 -12.29 -31.23
N ASN A 933 19.74 -11.24 -31.73
CA ASN A 933 20.92 -11.36 -32.57
C ASN A 933 22.19 -11.72 -31.79
N ASN A 934 22.11 -11.82 -30.45
CA ASN A 934 23.23 -12.15 -29.55
C ASN A 934 24.47 -11.24 -29.69
N LYS A 935 24.31 -10.07 -30.30
CA LYS A 935 25.34 -9.05 -30.55
C LYS A 935 24.78 -7.64 -30.32
N MET A 936 24.00 -7.49 -29.25
CA MET A 936 23.30 -6.24 -28.94
C MET A 936 23.97 -5.54 -27.77
N PHE A 937 24.38 -4.29 -27.98
CA PHE A 937 24.86 -3.37 -26.94
C PHE A 937 24.38 -1.97 -27.31
N ILE A 938 23.87 -1.21 -26.35
CA ILE A 938 23.50 0.19 -26.56
C ILE A 938 24.59 1.14 -26.06
N THR A 939 24.72 2.28 -26.74
CA THR A 939 25.68 3.34 -26.40
C THR A 939 25.31 4.07 -25.10
N THR A 940 26.23 4.89 -24.57
CA THR A 940 25.99 5.68 -23.37
C THR A 940 24.93 6.76 -23.61
N SER A 941 24.91 7.36 -24.80
CA SER A 941 23.85 8.28 -25.24
C SER A 941 22.49 7.60 -25.35
N ALA A 942 22.42 6.38 -25.88
CA ALA A 942 21.19 5.58 -25.89
C ALA A 942 20.71 5.26 -24.46
N MET A 943 21.62 4.92 -23.54
CA MET A 943 21.26 4.73 -22.13
C MET A 943 20.74 6.01 -21.47
N LYS A 944 21.31 7.17 -21.83
CA LYS A 944 20.85 8.47 -21.35
C LYS A 944 19.46 8.81 -21.90
N GLU A 945 19.19 8.48 -23.15
CA GLU A 945 17.88 8.59 -23.78
C GLU A 945 16.87 7.68 -23.07
N LEU A 946 17.19 6.39 -22.91
CA LEU A 946 16.37 5.43 -22.17
C LEU A 946 16.02 5.95 -20.78
N ARG A 947 16.99 6.53 -20.06
CA ARG A 947 16.80 7.03 -18.68
C ARG A 947 15.81 8.20 -18.58
N LYS A 948 15.54 8.92 -19.67
CA LYS A 948 14.52 9.99 -19.71
C LYS A 948 13.09 9.43 -19.69
N HIS A 949 12.88 8.28 -20.32
CA HIS A 949 11.57 7.62 -20.43
C HIS A 949 11.37 6.56 -19.36
N PHE A 950 12.47 5.92 -18.95
CA PHE A 950 12.50 4.76 -18.08
C PHE A 950 13.44 4.99 -16.89
N SER A 951 12.88 5.17 -15.69
CA SER A 951 13.62 5.68 -14.53
C SER A 951 14.38 4.63 -13.68
N PHE A 952 15.13 3.74 -14.31
CA PHE A 952 15.83 2.64 -13.62
C PHE A 952 16.83 3.09 -12.56
N THR A 953 16.85 2.41 -11.43
CA THR A 953 17.67 2.75 -10.25
C THR A 953 18.77 1.74 -9.95
N GLN A 954 18.77 0.60 -10.62
CA GLN A 954 19.81 -0.41 -10.49
C GLN A 954 20.31 -0.91 -11.84
N MET A 955 21.57 -1.36 -11.85
CA MET A 955 22.20 -2.05 -12.97
C MET A 955 22.78 -3.38 -12.51
N ARG A 956 22.71 -4.39 -13.38
CA ARG A 956 23.27 -5.72 -13.14
C ARG A 956 24.22 -6.10 -14.26
N PHE A 957 25.44 -6.45 -13.89
CA PHE A 957 26.50 -6.89 -14.80
C PHE A 957 26.69 -8.39 -14.61
N HIS A 958 26.51 -9.15 -15.68
CA HIS A 958 26.65 -10.61 -15.68
C HIS A 958 27.42 -11.13 -16.89
N CYS A 959 28.61 -11.66 -16.67
CA CYS A 959 29.38 -12.36 -17.70
C CYS A 959 29.80 -13.73 -17.19
N SER A 960 29.93 -14.67 -18.12
CA SER A 960 30.33 -16.03 -17.84
C SER A 960 31.13 -16.58 -19.00
N LYS A 961 32.23 -17.26 -18.67
CA LYS A 961 32.97 -18.12 -19.59
C LYS A 961 32.81 -19.57 -19.17
N GLN A 962 32.52 -20.46 -20.12
CA GLN A 962 32.36 -21.90 -19.88
C GLN A 962 33.62 -22.52 -19.25
N LYS A 963 34.80 -22.01 -19.63
CA LYS A 963 36.11 -22.42 -19.09
C LYS A 963 36.72 -21.37 -18.14
N GLY A 964 35.90 -20.52 -17.51
CA GLY A 964 36.37 -19.40 -16.69
C GLY A 964 35.52 -19.11 -15.46
N ARG A 965 35.65 -17.88 -14.95
CA ARG A 965 34.89 -17.39 -13.80
C ARG A 965 33.63 -16.65 -14.27
N ILE A 966 32.68 -16.54 -13.34
CA ILE A 966 31.42 -15.82 -13.49
C ILE A 966 31.55 -14.54 -12.67
N PHE A 967 31.48 -13.41 -13.36
CA PHE A 967 31.28 -12.11 -12.73
C PHE A 967 29.80 -11.76 -12.80
N HIS A 968 29.14 -11.73 -11.64
CA HIS A 968 27.72 -11.45 -11.54
C HIS A 968 27.45 -10.54 -10.34
N VAL A 969 27.22 -9.26 -10.61
CA VAL A 969 27.01 -8.23 -9.58
C VAL A 969 25.83 -7.33 -9.91
N THR A 970 25.21 -6.78 -8.88
CA THR A 970 24.15 -5.78 -8.98
C THR A 970 24.53 -4.53 -8.21
N THR A 971 24.21 -3.33 -8.71
CA THR A 971 24.45 -2.09 -7.97
C THR A 971 23.66 -2.06 -6.67
N ALA A 972 24.29 -1.60 -5.60
CA ALA A 972 23.66 -1.45 -4.28
C ALA A 972 22.56 -0.37 -4.32
N THR A 973 21.55 -0.50 -3.47
CA THR A 973 20.42 0.45 -3.38
C THR A 973 20.75 1.72 -2.56
N ASN A 974 22.05 2.00 -2.35
CA ASN A 974 22.57 3.13 -1.60
C ASN A 974 23.04 4.27 -2.53
N ALA A 975 23.60 5.33 -1.94
CA ALA A 975 24.12 6.48 -2.70
C ALA A 975 25.24 6.08 -3.67
N SER A 976 26.15 5.19 -3.25
CA SER A 976 27.27 4.73 -4.08
C SER A 976 26.80 3.94 -5.30
N GLY A 977 25.84 3.02 -5.14
CA GLY A 977 25.27 2.31 -6.29
C GLY A 977 24.47 3.21 -7.23
N ARG A 978 23.78 4.23 -6.69
CA ARG A 978 23.13 5.27 -7.51
C ARG A 978 24.13 6.04 -8.37
N ALA A 979 25.31 6.34 -7.84
CA ALA A 979 26.38 6.99 -8.59
C ALA A 979 26.86 6.13 -9.78
N VAL A 980 26.90 4.80 -9.62
CA VAL A 980 27.18 3.84 -10.72
C VAL A 980 26.14 3.95 -11.82
N VAL A 981 24.85 3.95 -11.47
CA VAL A 981 23.77 4.11 -12.45
C VAL A 981 23.85 5.45 -13.18
N GLN A 982 24.14 6.55 -12.47
CA GLN A 982 24.31 7.87 -13.08
C GLN A 982 25.48 7.92 -14.06
N TYR A 983 26.61 7.29 -13.70
CA TYR A 983 27.80 7.24 -14.55
C TYR A 983 27.57 6.47 -15.85
N PHE A 984 27.01 5.26 -15.76
CA PHE A 984 26.75 4.40 -16.92
C PHE A 984 25.50 4.80 -17.74
N SER A 985 24.63 5.66 -17.21
CA SER A 985 23.52 6.27 -17.97
C SER A 985 23.85 7.67 -18.52
N GLY A 986 25.11 8.09 -18.50
CA GLY A 986 25.55 9.36 -19.11
C GLY A 986 25.01 10.62 -18.41
N GLN A 987 24.60 10.51 -17.15
CA GLN A 987 24.19 11.65 -16.31
C GLN A 987 25.39 12.38 -15.70
N THR A 988 26.53 11.70 -15.54
CA THR A 988 27.78 12.26 -15.01
C THR A 988 28.99 11.56 -15.61
N ASP A 989 30.12 12.26 -15.68
CA ASP A 989 31.43 11.73 -16.06
C ASP A 989 32.34 11.49 -14.86
N VAL A 990 31.83 11.71 -13.64
CA VAL A 990 32.53 11.42 -12.39
C VAL A 990 32.57 9.91 -12.19
N LEU A 991 33.79 9.36 -12.08
CA LEU A 991 34.02 7.93 -11.82
C LEU A 991 33.53 7.59 -10.40
N PRO A 992 32.55 6.68 -10.24
CA PRO A 992 32.00 6.33 -8.93
C PRO A 992 32.89 5.34 -8.19
N ASP A 993 32.82 5.33 -6.86
CA ASP A 993 33.52 4.35 -6.01
C ASP A 993 33.10 2.93 -6.36
N SER A 994 34.06 2.01 -6.41
CA SER A 994 33.81 0.59 -6.66
C SER A 994 33.31 -0.14 -5.41
N CYS A 995 34.02 0.00 -4.28
CA CYS A 995 33.65 -0.68 -3.05
C CYS A 995 32.39 -0.08 -2.41
N GLY A 996 31.49 -0.95 -1.94
CA GLY A 996 30.22 -0.55 -1.34
C GLY A 996 29.16 -0.05 -2.34
N SER A 997 29.47 -0.01 -3.64
CA SER A 997 28.53 0.40 -4.69
C SER A 997 27.80 -0.75 -5.37
N PHE A 998 28.19 -2.00 -5.10
CA PHE A 998 27.58 -3.21 -5.68
C PHE A 998 27.50 -4.35 -4.67
N GLN A 999 26.70 -5.37 -5.00
CA GLN A 999 26.53 -6.62 -4.28
C GLN A 999 26.78 -7.79 -5.23
N ARG A 1000 27.44 -8.84 -4.73
CA ARG A 1000 27.67 -10.08 -5.47
C ARG A 1000 26.39 -10.90 -5.53
N MET A 1001 26.06 -11.41 -6.72
CA MET A 1001 24.86 -12.21 -6.95
C MET A 1001 25.13 -13.70 -6.70
N LYS A 1002 24.07 -14.50 -6.51
CA LYS A 1002 24.17 -15.95 -6.39
C LYS A 1002 24.88 -16.53 -7.63
N GLY A 1003 25.93 -17.31 -7.42
CA GLY A 1003 26.73 -17.92 -8.48
C GLY A 1003 27.95 -17.11 -8.94
N ASP A 1004 28.15 -15.88 -8.43
CA ASP A 1004 29.39 -15.15 -8.67
C ASP A 1004 30.58 -15.84 -7.99
N ASN A 1005 31.62 -16.16 -8.77
CA ASN A 1005 32.88 -16.71 -8.27
C ASN A 1005 34.08 -15.85 -8.72
N SER A 1006 33.81 -14.60 -9.08
CA SER A 1006 34.80 -13.71 -9.66
C SER A 1006 35.84 -13.22 -8.64
N LYS A 1007 37.09 -13.09 -9.10
CA LYS A 1007 38.17 -12.46 -8.33
C LYS A 1007 38.06 -10.94 -8.41
N LEU A 1008 37.66 -10.41 -9.57
CA LEU A 1008 37.43 -8.99 -9.82
C LEU A 1008 36.51 -8.39 -8.74
N ALA A 1009 35.38 -9.03 -8.42
CA ALA A 1009 34.44 -8.55 -7.41
C ALA A 1009 35.00 -8.52 -5.97
N ILE A 1010 36.06 -9.28 -5.68
CA ILE A 1010 36.67 -9.36 -4.34
C ILE A 1010 37.65 -8.20 -4.11
N VAL A 1011 38.32 -7.73 -5.17
CA VAL A 1011 39.37 -6.70 -5.08
C VAL A 1011 38.89 -5.35 -5.62
N CYS A 1012 37.73 -4.89 -5.18
CA CYS A 1012 37.14 -3.62 -5.65
C CYS A 1012 38.05 -2.41 -5.43
N GLU A 1013 38.85 -2.39 -4.37
CA GLU A 1013 39.76 -1.27 -4.03
C GLU A 1013 40.82 -1.04 -5.12
N ASP A 1014 41.16 -2.08 -5.87
CA ASP A 1014 42.14 -2.05 -6.95
C ASP A 1014 41.54 -1.63 -8.31
N TRP A 1015 40.25 -1.28 -8.37
CA TRP A 1015 39.58 -1.03 -9.64
C TRP A 1015 39.93 0.32 -10.28
N GLY A 1016 39.93 0.34 -11.61
CA GLY A 1016 39.85 1.54 -12.43
C GLY A 1016 41.16 2.29 -12.66
N PHE A 1017 41.05 3.38 -13.43
CA PHE A 1017 42.16 4.31 -13.70
C PHE A 1017 41.69 5.75 -13.79
N ASP A 1018 42.31 6.60 -12.99
CA ASP A 1018 42.18 8.06 -13.07
C ASP A 1018 43.56 8.69 -12.94
N LYS A 1019 44.23 8.88 -14.10
CA LYS A 1019 45.65 9.27 -14.23
C LYS A 1019 46.65 8.24 -13.65
N GLN A 1020 46.23 7.39 -12.73
CA GLN A 1020 46.95 6.27 -12.13
C GLN A 1020 46.03 5.04 -12.01
N ILE A 1021 46.61 3.85 -11.98
CA ILE A 1021 45.87 2.57 -11.79
C ILE A 1021 45.49 2.38 -10.31
N LYS A 1022 44.52 1.49 -10.02
CA LYS A 1022 44.11 1.11 -8.66
C LYS A 1022 43.56 2.28 -7.84
N VAL A 1023 42.54 2.93 -8.39
CA VAL A 1023 41.92 4.12 -7.78
C VAL A 1023 40.66 3.80 -6.97
N GLY A 1024 40.24 2.53 -6.93
CA GLY A 1024 39.01 2.11 -6.26
C GLY A 1024 37.75 2.67 -6.93
N LYS A 1025 37.77 2.83 -8.26
CA LYS A 1025 36.67 3.42 -9.04
C LYS A 1025 36.20 2.50 -10.15
N TRP A 1026 34.93 2.64 -10.54
CA TRP A 1026 34.43 2.08 -11.80
C TRP A 1026 35.00 2.84 -12.99
N GLY A 1027 35.25 2.13 -14.09
CA GLY A 1027 35.61 2.74 -15.37
C GLY A 1027 37.07 3.16 -15.52
N HIS A 1028 37.34 3.77 -16.67
CA HIS A 1028 38.64 4.27 -17.09
C HIS A 1028 38.51 5.73 -17.54
N SER A 1029 39.33 6.63 -17.00
CA SER A 1029 39.28 8.07 -17.29
C SER A 1029 39.49 8.44 -18.77
N GLY A 1030 40.21 7.61 -19.53
CA GLY A 1030 40.36 7.74 -20.99
C GLY A 1030 39.18 7.20 -21.82
N SER A 1031 38.24 6.48 -21.19
CA SER A 1031 37.10 5.83 -21.85
C SER A 1031 35.77 6.48 -21.47
N ARG A 1032 35.77 7.79 -21.17
CA ARG A 1032 34.58 8.60 -20.86
C ARG A 1032 33.68 8.84 -22.09
N GLY A 1033 33.82 8.07 -23.16
CA GLY A 1033 33.03 8.22 -24.38
C GLY A 1033 31.76 7.37 -24.36
N GLU A 1034 31.27 7.06 -25.56
CA GLU A 1034 30.11 6.20 -25.80
C GLU A 1034 30.32 4.74 -25.37
N ASN A 1035 31.59 4.31 -25.24
CA ASN A 1035 31.99 2.93 -25.01
C ASN A 1035 32.10 2.50 -23.54
N ARG A 1036 31.93 3.40 -22.55
CA ARG A 1036 32.19 3.07 -21.12
C ARG A 1036 31.41 1.86 -20.57
N LEU A 1037 30.26 1.53 -21.16
CA LEU A 1037 29.43 0.37 -20.78
C LEU A 1037 30.05 -0.99 -21.11
N TYR A 1038 30.99 -1.03 -22.05
CA TYR A 1038 31.64 -2.26 -22.52
C TYR A 1038 33.16 -2.16 -22.53
N ALA A 1039 33.72 -0.96 -22.63
CA ALA A 1039 35.14 -0.68 -22.52
C ALA A 1039 35.54 -0.39 -21.06
N HIS A 1040 36.21 -1.36 -20.43
CA HIS A 1040 36.84 -1.20 -19.10
C HIS A 1040 35.87 -0.79 -17.98
N SER A 1041 34.65 -1.34 -17.98
CA SER A 1041 33.61 -0.94 -17.01
C SER A 1041 34.02 -1.23 -15.56
N ALA A 1042 34.59 -2.40 -15.33
CA ALA A 1042 35.19 -2.81 -14.06
C ALA A 1042 36.47 -3.60 -14.36
N TYR A 1043 37.61 -3.19 -13.81
CA TYR A 1043 38.85 -3.94 -14.07
C TYR A 1043 39.94 -3.64 -13.04
N VAL A 1044 40.84 -4.59 -12.87
CA VAL A 1044 42.14 -4.43 -12.21
C VAL A 1044 43.21 -4.56 -13.29
N ALA A 1045 44.00 -3.51 -13.46
CA ALA A 1045 45.04 -3.44 -14.48
C ALA A 1045 45.91 -4.69 -14.50
N SER A 1046 46.01 -5.33 -15.67
CA SER A 1046 46.78 -6.55 -15.91
C SER A 1046 46.40 -7.74 -15.03
N LYS A 1047 45.19 -7.78 -14.42
CA LYS A 1047 44.73 -8.93 -13.59
C LYS A 1047 43.35 -9.47 -13.94
N TYR A 1048 42.31 -8.64 -13.96
CA TYR A 1048 40.93 -9.08 -14.18
C TYR A 1048 40.14 -7.98 -14.88
N TYR A 1049 39.36 -8.32 -15.90
CA TYR A 1049 38.64 -7.33 -16.68
C TYR A 1049 37.18 -7.73 -16.91
N TRP A 1050 36.29 -6.75 -16.78
CA TRP A 1050 35.03 -6.68 -17.50
C TRP A 1050 35.28 -5.81 -18.73
N LEU A 1051 35.55 -6.46 -19.86
CA LEU A 1051 35.90 -5.77 -21.11
C LEU A 1051 35.30 -6.50 -22.30
N PHE A 1052 34.74 -5.72 -23.20
CA PHE A 1052 34.22 -6.17 -24.47
C PHE A 1052 34.48 -5.09 -25.53
N GLU A 1053 35.58 -5.19 -26.27
CA GLU A 1053 36.01 -4.20 -27.27
C GLU A 1053 36.75 -4.90 -28.40
N ASP A 1054 36.30 -4.76 -29.66
CA ASP A 1054 36.85 -5.33 -30.91
C ASP A 1054 37.52 -6.72 -30.82
N SER A 1055 38.75 -6.78 -30.29
CA SER A 1055 39.58 -7.99 -30.16
C SER A 1055 39.77 -8.51 -28.72
N TYR A 1056 39.15 -7.88 -27.71
CA TYR A 1056 39.34 -8.13 -26.29
C TYR A 1056 38.01 -8.42 -25.58
N TRP A 1057 37.80 -9.69 -25.26
CA TRP A 1057 36.57 -10.19 -24.64
C TRP A 1057 36.94 -10.86 -23.31
N TYR A 1058 36.94 -10.08 -22.25
CA TYR A 1058 37.38 -10.49 -20.92
C TYR A 1058 36.23 -10.50 -19.92
N CYS A 1059 36.21 -11.57 -19.14
CA CYS A 1059 35.27 -11.79 -18.07
C CYS A 1059 36.03 -12.30 -16.85
N ASP A 1060 36.43 -11.37 -15.99
CA ASP A 1060 37.24 -11.64 -14.81
C ASP A 1060 38.56 -12.37 -15.13
N ASP A 1061 39.20 -12.04 -16.26
CA ASP A 1061 40.47 -12.59 -16.74
C ASP A 1061 41.33 -11.53 -17.46
N THR A 1062 42.54 -11.90 -17.90
CA THR A 1062 43.61 -10.99 -18.38
C THR A 1062 44.22 -11.28 -19.73
N THR A 1063 44.05 -12.50 -20.19
CA THR A 1063 44.80 -13.08 -21.29
C THR A 1063 43.76 -13.66 -22.24
N SER A 1064 44.08 -13.70 -23.53
CA SER A 1064 43.34 -14.47 -24.55
C SER A 1064 43.38 -15.98 -24.30
N ASP A 1065 43.50 -16.43 -23.05
CA ASP A 1065 43.87 -17.80 -22.65
C ASP A 1065 42.84 -18.85 -23.06
N THR A 1066 41.68 -18.41 -23.55
CA THR A 1066 40.94 -19.10 -24.60
C THR A 1066 40.12 -18.05 -25.34
N ASN A 1067 40.09 -18.09 -26.67
CA ASN A 1067 39.03 -17.43 -27.42
C ASN A 1067 37.67 -17.78 -26.79
N PRO A 1068 36.75 -16.80 -26.64
CA PRO A 1068 35.41 -17.06 -26.13
C PRO A 1068 34.83 -18.34 -26.75
N THR A 1069 34.49 -19.32 -25.93
CA THR A 1069 33.92 -20.58 -26.39
C THR A 1069 32.43 -20.44 -26.60
N ALA A 1070 31.85 -21.17 -27.56
CA ALA A 1070 30.42 -21.15 -27.84
C ALA A 1070 29.59 -21.20 -26.54
N GLY A 1071 28.75 -20.17 -26.33
CA GLY A 1071 27.94 -20.01 -25.13
C GLY A 1071 28.51 -19.12 -24.02
N ASP A 1072 29.75 -18.60 -24.14
CA ASP A 1072 30.23 -17.51 -23.29
C ASP A 1072 29.41 -16.24 -23.54
N PHE A 1073 29.14 -15.45 -22.51
CA PHE A 1073 28.27 -14.27 -22.64
C PHE A 1073 28.66 -13.09 -21.77
N TRP A 1074 28.22 -11.91 -22.20
CA TRP A 1074 28.26 -10.65 -21.46
C TRP A 1074 26.89 -9.99 -21.55
N LYS A 1075 26.28 -9.75 -20.40
CA LYS A 1075 24.94 -9.19 -20.30
C LYS A 1075 24.87 -8.07 -19.28
N ILE A 1076 24.15 -7.02 -19.62
CA ILE A 1076 23.83 -5.91 -18.72
C ILE A 1076 22.32 -5.75 -18.67
N TYR A 1077 21.81 -5.59 -17.45
CA TYR A 1077 20.39 -5.37 -17.20
C TYR A 1077 20.17 -4.11 -16.37
N VAL A 1078 18.99 -3.52 -16.52
CA VAL A 1078 18.53 -2.34 -15.76
C VAL A 1078 17.17 -2.61 -15.14
N ARG A 1079 16.90 -2.01 -13.98
CA ARG A 1079 15.57 -2.00 -13.35
C ARG A 1079 15.30 -0.74 -12.53
#